data_AF-H0VYU5-F1
#
_entry.id   AF-H0VYU5-F1
#
_cell.length_a   1.000
_cell.length_b   1.000
_cell.length_c   1.000
_cell.angle_alpha   90.00
_cell.angle_beta   90.00
_cell.angle_gamma   90.00
#
_symmetry.space_group_name_H-M   'P 1'
#
loop_
_entity.id
_entity.type
_entity.pdbx_description
1 polymer ?
#
loop_
_entity_poly.entity_id
_entity_poly.type
_entity_poly.pdbx_seq_one_letter_code
_entity_poly.pdbx_strand_id
1 'polypeptide(L)'
;AHAKVWHLYNTSFRPTQGGQVSIALGSHWISPRRMTDHNIKECQKSLDFVLGWFAKPIFIDGDYPDSMKSNLSSLLPDFSESEKKFIKGTADFFSLSFGPTLSFQLLEPHMKFHQVESPSLRQLLSWIDLEYNHPQIFIVENGWFVSGTTKRDDAKYMYYLKKFIMETLKAIRLDGVDVIGYTAWSLMDGFEWHRGYSIRRGLFYVDFLSQDKKLLPKSSALFYQKLIESNGFPPLPENQPLEGTFPCDFAWGVVDNYVQVDTTLSQFTDPNIYLWDVRHSKRLIKVDGVVAKKRKSYCVDFAAIGPQIALLQEMHVTHFHFSLDWALILPSGNQSQVNHTVLHYYRCVVSELVRANITPVVALWQPAAPHQGLPPPLAKQGAWENPRTALAFAEYARLCFEDLGHHVKFWITMNEPYTRNLTYRAGHHLLKAHALAWRLYDERFRPSQKGQISIALQADWIEPACPFSPKDKEVAERVLEFDIGWLAEPIFGSGDYPRVMRDWLNHRSNFLLPYFTEEEKKLIQGSFDFLALSHYTTILVDWEKEDPLKYSDYLEVQEMTDITWLSSPSQVAVVPWGLRKVLNWLKSKYGDLPMYIIANGVDDDPREEQDKLRMYYLQNYVNEALKAYILDGIDLCGYFAYSFNDRSAPKFGFFRYAANQFEPKPSMQHYRTIIDNNGFLGPETLGRSCPEEYTMCTECTFLLKAVFLLNAANINLCILLIVYLKNYGDFYFVLREVLRHSINPSSWGFCLPVLVEECA
;
A
#
# COMPACT_ATOMS: atom_id res chain seq x y z
N ALA A 1 5.72 53.18 -15.34
CA ALA A 1 4.27 53.41 -15.08
C ALA A 1 3.89 53.04 -13.66
N HIS A 2 4.10 51.78 -13.25
CA HIS A 2 3.84 51.28 -11.89
C HIS A 2 4.33 52.23 -10.77
N ALA A 3 5.63 52.57 -10.74
CA ALA A 3 6.19 53.48 -9.74
C ALA A 3 5.45 54.83 -9.65
N LYS A 4 5.03 55.41 -10.79
CA LYS A 4 4.25 56.66 -10.79
C LYS A 4 2.89 56.48 -10.09
N VAL A 5 2.23 55.35 -10.32
CA VAL A 5 0.93 55.05 -9.69
C VAL A 5 1.11 54.79 -8.20
N TRP A 6 2.16 54.09 -7.78
CA TRP A 6 2.44 53.87 -6.37
C TRP A 6 2.70 55.20 -5.64
N HIS A 7 3.55 56.08 -6.18
CA HIS A 7 3.81 57.40 -5.57
C HIS A 7 2.56 58.28 -5.55
N LEU A 8 1.73 58.21 -6.60
CA LEU A 8 0.44 58.88 -6.65
C LEU A 8 -0.48 58.38 -5.52
N TYR A 9 -0.58 57.07 -5.34
CA TYR A 9 -1.38 56.48 -4.26
C TYR A 9 -0.82 56.87 -2.89
N ASN A 10 0.49 56.76 -2.72
CA ASN A 10 1.18 57.00 -1.46
C ASN A 10 1.01 58.45 -0.97
N THR A 11 1.10 59.43 -1.87
CA THR A 11 1.02 60.85 -1.51
C THR A 11 -0.40 61.40 -1.49
N SER A 12 -1.28 60.94 -2.39
CA SER A 12 -2.62 61.53 -2.56
C SER A 12 -3.76 60.74 -1.92
N PHE A 13 -3.60 59.43 -1.68
CA PHE A 13 -4.71 58.55 -1.29
C PHE A 13 -4.46 57.73 -0.02
N ARG A 14 -3.23 57.28 0.22
CA ARG A 14 -2.90 56.44 1.38
C ARG A 14 -3.27 57.09 2.73
N PRO A 15 -3.03 58.39 2.98
CA PRO A 15 -3.39 59.02 4.26
C PRO A 15 -4.89 59.01 4.57
N THR A 16 -5.74 58.93 3.56
CA THR A 16 -7.21 58.99 3.71
C THR A 16 -7.89 57.63 3.54
N GLN A 17 -7.29 56.70 2.79
CA GLN A 17 -7.87 55.39 2.50
C GLN A 17 -7.24 54.24 3.29
N GLY A 18 -5.96 54.37 3.69
CA GLY A 18 -5.24 53.34 4.46
C GLY A 18 -4.94 52.04 3.70
N GLY A 19 -5.18 51.97 2.39
CA GLY A 19 -4.92 50.76 1.59
C GLY A 19 -3.44 50.52 1.30
N GLN A 20 -3.16 49.36 0.71
CA GLN A 20 -1.85 48.94 0.23
C GLN A 20 -1.85 48.74 -1.30
N VAL A 21 -0.71 48.97 -1.94
CA VAL A 21 -0.50 48.88 -3.39
C VAL A 21 0.73 48.01 -3.68
N SER A 22 0.57 47.10 -4.64
CA SER A 22 1.64 46.27 -5.18
C SER A 22 1.43 46.04 -6.69
N ILE A 23 2.20 45.11 -7.28
CA ILE A 23 2.13 44.68 -8.68
C ILE A 23 2.20 43.16 -8.77
N ALA A 24 1.24 42.54 -9.46
CA ALA A 24 1.22 41.09 -9.65
C ALA A 24 2.38 40.65 -10.53
N LEU A 25 3.34 39.92 -9.96
CA LEU A 25 4.51 39.39 -10.66
C LEU A 25 4.35 37.89 -10.86
N GLY A 26 4.30 37.46 -12.12
CA GLY A 26 4.21 36.07 -12.50
C GLY A 26 5.59 35.41 -12.59
N SER A 27 5.72 34.17 -12.16
CA SER A 27 6.96 33.39 -12.37
C SER A 27 6.72 31.89 -12.53
N HIS A 28 7.78 31.18 -12.85
CA HIS A 28 7.89 29.71 -12.82
C HIS A 28 8.87 29.27 -11.73
N TRP A 29 8.99 27.97 -11.53
CA TRP A 29 10.11 27.40 -10.79
C TRP A 29 10.94 26.50 -11.68
N ILE A 30 12.26 26.49 -11.44
CA ILE A 30 13.23 25.77 -12.23
C ILE A 30 14.13 24.94 -11.31
N SER A 31 14.43 23.71 -11.71
CA SER A 31 15.31 22.79 -11.00
C SER A 31 16.52 22.44 -11.88
N PRO A 32 17.71 22.32 -11.27
CA PRO A 32 18.91 22.01 -12.03
C PRO A 32 18.85 20.58 -12.55
N ARG A 33 19.28 20.36 -13.81
CA ARG A 33 19.34 18.99 -14.38
C ARG A 33 20.25 18.05 -13.59
N ARG A 34 21.32 18.62 -13.04
CA ARG A 34 22.32 17.96 -12.19
C ARG A 34 22.73 18.96 -11.12
N MET A 35 23.05 18.49 -9.92
CA MET A 35 23.51 19.33 -8.81
C MET A 35 24.96 19.81 -9.03
N THR A 36 25.18 20.57 -10.10
CA THR A 36 26.46 21.25 -10.40
C THR A 36 26.29 22.75 -10.26
N ASP A 37 27.35 23.46 -9.87
CA ASP A 37 27.31 24.92 -9.71
C ASP A 37 26.88 25.65 -10.99
N HIS A 38 27.26 25.11 -12.16
CA HIS A 38 26.84 25.66 -13.45
C HIS A 38 25.32 25.58 -13.63
N ASN A 39 24.72 24.41 -13.41
CA ASN A 39 23.27 24.24 -13.55
C ASN A 39 22.51 25.11 -12.55
N ILE A 40 23.02 25.26 -11.32
CA ILE A 40 22.42 26.13 -10.29
C ILE A 40 22.49 27.60 -10.71
N LYS A 41 23.62 28.07 -11.25
CA LYS A 41 23.74 29.44 -11.77
C LYS A 41 22.80 29.71 -12.95
N GLU A 42 22.59 28.74 -13.83
CA GLU A 42 21.62 28.87 -14.93
C GLU A 42 20.16 28.85 -14.41
N CYS A 43 19.87 28.14 -13.32
CA CYS A 43 18.57 28.24 -12.64
C CYS A 43 18.34 29.65 -12.08
N GLN A 44 19.32 30.22 -11.38
CA GLN A 44 19.25 31.60 -10.88
C GLN A 44 19.03 32.59 -12.02
N LYS A 45 19.78 32.45 -13.12
CA LYS A 45 19.61 33.29 -14.31
C LYS A 45 18.20 33.17 -14.89
N SER A 46 17.60 31.98 -14.90
CA SER A 46 16.22 31.78 -15.34
C SER A 46 15.22 32.57 -14.49
N LEU A 47 15.37 32.53 -13.16
CA LEU A 47 14.50 33.27 -12.24
C LEU A 47 14.73 34.79 -12.33
N ASP A 48 15.97 35.24 -12.49
CA ASP A 48 16.29 36.65 -12.71
C ASP A 48 15.64 37.19 -14.00
N PHE A 49 15.67 36.42 -15.08
CA PHE A 49 15.14 36.84 -16.38
C PHE A 49 13.61 36.90 -16.43
N VAL A 50 12.91 36.22 -15.51
CA VAL A 50 11.45 36.19 -15.47
C VAL A 50 10.92 37.02 -14.31
N LEU A 51 11.25 36.66 -13.08
CA LEU A 51 10.78 37.35 -11.88
C LEU A 51 11.65 38.55 -11.54
N GLY A 52 12.97 38.36 -11.53
CA GLY A 52 13.94 39.40 -11.18
C GLY A 52 13.86 40.62 -12.10
N TRP A 53 13.45 40.44 -13.37
CA TRP A 53 13.24 41.50 -14.34
C TRP A 53 12.38 42.63 -13.79
N PHE A 54 11.32 42.30 -13.06
CA PHE A 54 10.44 43.29 -12.42
C PHE A 54 10.64 43.37 -10.91
N ALA A 55 10.89 42.25 -10.24
CA ALA A 55 10.97 42.20 -8.79
C ALA A 55 12.21 42.93 -8.25
N LYS A 56 13.41 42.72 -8.82
CA LYS A 56 14.63 43.35 -8.30
C LYS A 56 14.57 44.89 -8.37
N PRO A 57 14.18 45.52 -9.49
CA PRO A 57 14.02 46.98 -9.53
C PRO A 57 13.06 47.51 -8.46
N ILE A 58 11.99 46.77 -8.14
CA ILE A 58 10.95 47.25 -7.23
C ILE A 58 11.34 47.03 -5.77
N PHE A 59 11.87 45.87 -5.41
CA PHE A 59 12.08 45.47 -4.01
C PHE A 59 13.50 45.72 -3.50
N ILE A 60 14.51 45.84 -4.37
CA ILE A 60 15.92 45.90 -3.94
C ILE A 60 16.54 47.29 -4.11
N ASP A 61 16.91 47.64 -5.34
CA ASP A 61 17.81 48.78 -5.61
C ASP A 61 17.35 49.70 -6.74
N GLY A 62 16.22 49.42 -7.39
CA GLY A 62 15.73 50.27 -8.48
C GLY A 62 16.22 49.88 -9.86
N ASP A 63 17.08 48.87 -9.98
CA ASP A 63 17.79 48.54 -11.21
C ASP A 63 17.58 47.09 -11.66
N TYR A 64 17.80 46.82 -12.94
CA TYR A 64 17.66 45.47 -13.51
C TYR A 64 18.73 44.51 -12.97
N PRO A 65 18.44 43.18 -12.94
CA PRO A 65 19.42 42.17 -12.56
C PRO A 65 20.71 42.21 -13.39
N ASP A 66 21.86 41.99 -12.74
CA ASP A 66 23.17 41.98 -13.39
C ASP A 66 23.28 40.88 -14.46
N SER A 67 22.61 39.75 -14.21
CA SER A 67 22.50 38.64 -15.17
C SER A 67 21.81 39.07 -16.47
N MET A 68 20.81 39.95 -16.40
CA MET A 68 20.15 40.52 -17.57
C MET A 68 21.00 41.58 -18.24
N LYS A 69 21.58 42.51 -17.48
CA LYS A 69 22.43 43.59 -18.02
C LYS A 69 23.63 43.05 -18.79
N SER A 70 24.26 41.99 -18.28
CA SER A 70 25.39 41.36 -18.96
C SER A 70 25.01 40.67 -20.27
N ASN A 71 23.80 40.13 -20.38
CA ASN A 71 23.34 39.38 -21.57
C ASN A 71 22.65 40.27 -22.61
N LEU A 72 21.96 41.31 -22.16
CA LEU A 72 21.08 42.18 -22.96
C LEU A 72 21.64 43.62 -23.08
N SER A 73 22.95 43.79 -22.92
CA SER A 73 23.62 45.10 -22.80
C SER A 73 23.34 46.11 -23.92
N SER A 74 22.88 45.67 -25.09
CA SER A 74 22.50 46.54 -26.21
C SER A 74 20.98 46.74 -26.39
N LEU A 75 20.16 45.90 -25.76
CA LEU A 75 18.70 45.88 -25.94
C LEU A 75 17.93 46.33 -24.69
N LEU A 76 18.53 46.15 -23.51
CA LEU A 76 17.92 46.52 -22.23
C LEU A 76 18.10 48.03 -22.00
N PRO A 77 17.01 48.79 -21.81
CA PRO A 77 17.12 50.21 -21.48
C PRO A 77 17.79 50.43 -20.12
N ASP A 78 18.51 51.53 -19.99
CA ASP A 78 19.13 51.94 -18.72
C ASP A 78 18.20 52.82 -17.90
N PHE A 79 18.10 52.56 -16.58
CA PHE A 79 17.49 53.48 -15.64
C PHE A 79 18.49 54.55 -15.21
N SER A 80 18.07 55.81 -15.21
CA SER A 80 18.83 56.88 -14.54
C SER A 80 18.83 56.67 -13.03
N GLU A 81 19.82 57.22 -12.32
CA GLU A 81 19.88 57.14 -10.84
C GLU A 81 18.63 57.71 -10.16
N SER A 82 18.00 58.73 -10.77
CA SER A 82 16.73 59.29 -10.29
C SER A 82 15.56 58.32 -10.43
N GLU A 83 15.52 57.55 -11.52
CA GLU A 83 14.50 56.55 -11.77
C GLU A 83 14.68 55.33 -10.87
N LYS A 84 15.91 54.86 -10.66
CA LYS A 84 16.20 53.76 -9.73
C LYS A 84 15.65 54.06 -8.35
N LYS A 85 15.96 55.24 -7.81
CA LYS A 85 15.42 55.70 -6.51
C LYS A 85 13.90 55.89 -6.52
N PHE A 86 13.32 56.26 -7.65
CA PHE A 86 11.89 56.44 -7.81
C PHE A 86 11.12 55.10 -7.87
N ILE A 87 11.74 54.04 -8.39
CA ILE A 87 11.13 52.71 -8.55
C ILE A 87 11.33 51.86 -7.28
N LYS A 88 12.48 51.96 -6.63
CA LYS A 88 12.78 51.22 -5.41
C LYS A 88 11.73 51.48 -4.33
N GLY A 89 11.22 50.41 -3.73
CA GLY A 89 10.27 50.42 -2.63
C GLY A 89 8.84 50.80 -3.05
N THR A 90 8.48 50.64 -4.32
CA THR A 90 7.14 50.98 -4.84
C THR A 90 6.11 49.84 -4.73
N ALA A 91 6.27 48.99 -3.72
CA ALA A 91 5.31 47.94 -3.38
C ALA A 91 5.28 47.71 -1.87
N ASP A 92 4.07 47.62 -1.30
CA ASP A 92 3.89 47.46 0.14
C ASP A 92 3.98 45.99 0.60
N PHE A 93 3.77 45.07 -0.33
CA PHE A 93 3.88 43.61 -0.16
C PHE A 93 4.25 43.00 -1.51
N PHE A 94 4.70 41.74 -1.53
CA PHE A 94 5.03 40.99 -2.73
C PHE A 94 3.80 40.25 -3.26
N SER A 95 3.19 40.71 -4.36
CA SER A 95 2.09 39.99 -5.01
C SER A 95 2.58 38.97 -6.03
N LEU A 96 2.44 37.68 -5.70
CA LEU A 96 2.90 36.56 -6.52
C LEU A 96 1.74 35.99 -7.36
N SER A 97 1.95 35.88 -8.68
CA SER A 97 1.16 35.03 -9.57
C SER A 97 1.96 33.76 -9.89
N PHE A 98 1.38 32.59 -9.60
CA PHE A 98 2.00 31.31 -9.90
C PHE A 98 0.93 30.33 -10.38
N GLY A 99 0.99 29.96 -11.66
CA GLY A 99 -0.03 29.11 -12.28
C GLY A 99 0.25 28.86 -13.76
N PRO A 100 -0.68 28.22 -14.47
CA PRO A 100 -0.51 27.81 -15.86
C PRO A 100 -0.52 28.97 -16.87
N THR A 101 -0.56 30.22 -16.38
CA THR A 101 -0.44 31.43 -17.21
C THR A 101 0.96 31.51 -17.81
N LEU A 102 2.02 31.38 -17.02
CA LEU A 102 3.41 31.34 -17.49
C LEU A 102 4.00 29.93 -17.46
N SER A 103 3.81 29.21 -16.34
CA SER A 103 4.42 27.91 -16.12
C SER A 103 3.92 26.87 -17.14
N PHE A 104 4.87 26.14 -17.73
CA PHE A 104 4.70 25.09 -18.74
C PHE A 104 4.07 25.56 -20.05
N GLN A 105 3.97 26.88 -20.27
CA GLN A 105 3.24 27.37 -21.42
C GLN A 105 3.77 28.63 -22.09
N LEU A 106 3.61 29.81 -21.47
CA LEU A 106 4.05 31.08 -22.07
C LEU A 106 5.53 31.39 -21.79
N LEU A 107 6.19 30.58 -20.95
CA LEU A 107 7.63 30.69 -20.71
C LEU A 107 8.43 30.33 -21.96
N GLU A 108 9.14 31.31 -22.49
CA GLU A 108 10.04 31.15 -23.62
C GLU A 108 11.11 30.06 -23.35
N PRO A 109 11.28 29.06 -24.23
CA PRO A 109 12.17 27.92 -23.97
C PRO A 109 13.63 28.29 -23.69
N HIS A 110 14.12 29.38 -24.29
CA HIS A 110 15.49 29.85 -24.11
C HIS A 110 15.72 30.46 -22.72
N MET A 111 14.68 31.03 -22.09
CA MET A 111 14.74 31.60 -20.74
C MET A 111 14.80 30.52 -19.64
N LYS A 112 14.65 29.24 -19.99
CA LYS A 112 14.91 28.11 -19.08
C LYS A 112 16.39 27.76 -18.95
N PHE A 113 17.26 28.29 -19.82
CA PHE A 113 18.70 28.03 -19.82
C PHE A 113 19.06 26.53 -19.72
N HIS A 114 18.33 25.70 -20.49
CA HIS A 114 18.45 24.24 -20.52
C HIS A 114 18.24 23.51 -19.18
N GLN A 115 17.55 24.13 -18.22
CA GLN A 115 17.17 23.51 -16.95
C GLN A 115 15.75 22.90 -17.01
N VAL A 116 15.29 22.33 -15.89
CA VAL A 116 14.01 21.60 -15.82
C VAL A 116 12.96 22.46 -15.13
N GLU A 117 11.86 22.73 -15.81
CA GLU A 117 10.73 23.45 -15.23
C GLU A 117 9.97 22.55 -14.25
N SER A 118 9.56 23.10 -13.10
CA SER A 118 8.95 22.37 -12.00
C SER A 118 7.81 23.19 -11.38
N PRO A 119 6.69 22.57 -10.95
CA PRO A 119 5.57 23.28 -10.33
C PRO A 119 5.77 23.50 -8.81
N SER A 120 7.01 23.64 -8.34
CA SER A 120 7.32 23.71 -6.91
C SER A 120 7.12 25.12 -6.34
N LEU A 121 5.91 25.37 -5.81
CA LEU A 121 5.57 26.66 -5.20
C LEU A 121 6.34 26.91 -3.89
N ARG A 122 6.56 25.88 -3.06
CA ARG A 122 7.28 26.03 -1.77
C ARG A 122 8.69 26.60 -1.97
N GLN A 123 9.45 26.04 -2.90
CA GLN A 123 10.82 26.49 -3.16
C GLN A 123 10.85 27.89 -3.78
N LEU A 124 9.88 28.23 -4.63
CA LEU A 124 9.73 29.59 -5.16
C LEU A 124 9.45 30.60 -4.05
N LEU A 125 8.55 30.28 -3.11
CA LEU A 125 8.24 31.15 -1.97
C LEU A 125 9.49 31.36 -1.09
N SER A 126 10.23 30.30 -0.78
CA SER A 126 11.49 30.39 -0.03
C SER A 126 12.58 31.15 -0.80
N TRP A 127 12.63 31.04 -2.12
CA TRP A 127 13.56 31.83 -2.93
C TRP A 127 13.21 33.32 -2.90
N ILE A 128 11.93 33.68 -3.02
CA ILE A 128 11.45 35.07 -2.90
C ILE A 128 11.78 35.64 -1.52
N ASP A 129 11.58 34.84 -0.48
CA ASP A 129 11.90 35.18 0.90
C ASP A 129 13.38 35.59 1.07
N LEU A 130 14.28 34.79 0.52
CA LEU A 130 15.72 35.02 0.59
C LEU A 130 16.18 36.19 -0.28
N GLU A 131 15.69 36.26 -1.52
CA GLU A 131 16.13 37.27 -2.51
C GLU A 131 15.63 38.68 -2.18
N TYR A 132 14.42 38.80 -1.63
CA TYR A 132 13.75 40.08 -1.43
C TYR A 132 13.59 40.48 0.04
N ASN A 133 14.49 39.97 0.90
CA ASN A 133 14.63 40.37 2.30
C ASN A 133 13.37 40.11 3.15
N HIS A 134 12.81 38.90 3.06
CA HIS A 134 11.66 38.45 3.85
C HIS A 134 10.43 39.36 3.72
N PRO A 135 9.90 39.58 2.49
CA PRO A 135 8.74 40.43 2.30
C PRO A 135 7.44 39.70 2.71
N GLN A 136 6.39 40.46 3.01
CA GLN A 136 5.03 39.92 3.06
C GLN A 136 4.61 39.42 1.67
N ILE A 137 4.26 38.15 1.51
CA ILE A 137 3.86 37.57 0.23
C ILE A 137 2.35 37.36 0.18
N PHE A 138 1.69 37.92 -0.83
CA PHE A 138 0.29 37.65 -1.13
C PHE A 138 0.19 36.91 -2.46
N ILE A 139 -0.31 35.68 -2.45
CA ILE A 139 -0.52 34.90 -3.67
C ILE A 139 -1.81 35.39 -4.32
N VAL A 140 -1.69 36.20 -5.37
CA VAL A 140 -2.81 36.86 -6.07
C VAL A 140 -3.43 35.99 -7.16
N GLU A 141 -2.72 34.96 -7.62
CA GLU A 141 -3.22 34.00 -8.60
C GLU A 141 -2.53 32.66 -8.39
N ASN A 142 -3.32 31.62 -8.10
CA ASN A 142 -2.84 30.24 -8.10
C ASN A 142 -3.93 29.24 -8.47
N GLY A 143 -3.56 28.14 -9.11
CA GLY A 143 -4.46 27.08 -9.51
C GLY A 143 -3.89 26.33 -10.71
N TRP A 144 -4.67 25.41 -11.26
CA TRP A 144 -4.30 24.69 -12.48
C TRP A 144 -5.37 24.85 -13.56
N PHE A 145 -5.39 23.95 -14.54
CA PHE A 145 -6.45 23.89 -15.55
C PHE A 145 -6.84 22.45 -15.85
N VAL A 146 -8.06 22.29 -16.33
CA VAL A 146 -8.61 21.04 -16.87
C VAL A 146 -9.01 21.24 -18.34
N SER A 147 -9.34 20.14 -19.02
CA SER A 147 -9.87 20.21 -20.38
C SER A 147 -11.15 21.06 -20.46
N GLY A 148 -11.40 21.68 -21.61
CA GLY A 148 -12.65 22.40 -21.90
C GLY A 148 -13.89 21.50 -21.87
N THR A 149 -13.71 20.18 -21.98
CA THR A 149 -14.77 19.16 -21.86
C THR A 149 -15.15 18.86 -20.41
N THR A 150 -14.23 19.08 -19.46
CA THR A 150 -14.43 18.80 -18.04
C THR A 150 -15.49 19.73 -17.46
N LYS A 151 -16.53 19.17 -16.83
CA LYS A 151 -17.69 19.95 -16.37
C LYS A 151 -17.58 20.29 -14.88
N ARG A 152 -18.29 19.54 -14.05
CA ARG A 152 -18.40 19.78 -12.60
C ARG A 152 -17.49 18.89 -11.78
N ASP A 153 -17.12 17.73 -12.31
CA ASP A 153 -16.11 16.88 -11.70
C ASP A 153 -14.74 17.30 -12.21
N ASP A 154 -13.93 17.90 -11.34
CA ASP A 154 -12.64 18.48 -11.69
C ASP A 154 -11.55 18.04 -10.71
N ALA A 155 -11.52 16.73 -10.40
CA ALA A 155 -10.61 16.13 -9.43
C ALA A 155 -9.16 16.58 -9.62
N LYS A 156 -8.68 16.60 -10.86
CA LYS A 156 -7.32 17.07 -11.18
C LYS A 156 -7.09 18.49 -10.69
N TYR A 157 -7.96 19.44 -11.00
CA TYR A 157 -7.81 20.82 -10.53
C TYR A 157 -7.81 20.90 -9.00
N MET A 158 -8.75 20.18 -8.36
CA MET A 158 -8.85 20.12 -6.90
C MET A 158 -7.55 19.61 -6.23
N TYR A 159 -6.94 18.53 -6.74
CA TYR A 159 -5.69 18.00 -6.16
C TYR A 159 -4.47 18.89 -6.44
N TYR A 160 -4.42 19.59 -7.58
CA TYR A 160 -3.41 20.63 -7.79
C TYR A 160 -3.59 21.80 -6.81
N LEU A 161 -4.83 22.27 -6.61
CA LEU A 161 -5.15 23.31 -5.65
C LEU A 161 -4.76 22.88 -4.22
N LYS A 162 -5.11 21.65 -3.84
CA LYS A 162 -4.74 21.05 -2.55
C LYS A 162 -3.23 21.07 -2.34
N LYS A 163 -2.44 20.68 -3.35
CA LYS A 163 -0.98 20.70 -3.29
C LYS A 163 -0.42 22.10 -3.14
N PHE A 164 -0.88 23.06 -3.93
CA PHE A 164 -0.36 24.42 -3.86
C PHE A 164 -0.60 25.06 -2.49
N ILE A 165 -1.77 24.84 -1.89
CA ILE A 165 -2.06 25.33 -0.54
C ILE A 165 -1.20 24.58 0.50
N MET A 166 -1.02 23.27 0.36
CA MET A 166 -0.14 22.48 1.24
C MET A 166 1.33 22.95 1.18
N GLU A 167 1.86 23.22 -0.01
CA GLU A 167 3.21 23.74 -0.19
C GLU A 167 3.35 25.17 0.36
N THR A 168 2.30 25.98 0.27
CA THR A 168 2.23 27.29 0.92
C THR A 168 2.26 27.16 2.44
N LEU A 169 1.48 26.23 3.01
CA LEU A 169 1.46 25.98 4.46
C LEU A 169 2.83 25.48 4.96
N LYS A 170 3.52 24.63 4.19
CA LYS A 170 4.89 24.21 4.49
C LYS A 170 5.87 25.38 4.45
N ALA A 171 5.75 26.29 3.48
CA ALA A 171 6.58 27.49 3.42
C ALA A 171 6.41 28.35 4.68
N ILE A 172 5.18 28.53 5.16
CA ILE A 172 4.89 29.27 6.40
C ILE A 172 5.46 28.53 7.64
N ARG A 173 5.19 27.22 7.76
CA ARG A 173 5.46 26.47 9.00
C ARG A 173 6.88 25.94 9.14
N LEU A 174 7.52 25.56 8.04
CA LEU A 174 8.82 24.89 8.03
C LEU A 174 9.93 25.81 7.53
N ASP A 175 9.61 26.69 6.56
CA ASP A 175 10.62 27.56 5.93
C ASP A 175 10.60 28.98 6.49
N GLY A 176 9.55 29.34 7.24
CA GLY A 176 9.42 30.64 7.91
C GLY A 176 8.96 31.78 7.01
N VAL A 177 8.47 31.51 5.80
CA VAL A 177 8.07 32.55 4.82
C VAL A 177 6.78 33.26 5.26
N ASP A 178 6.75 34.60 5.19
CA ASP A 178 5.59 35.43 5.59
C ASP A 178 4.53 35.53 4.49
N VAL A 179 3.81 34.44 4.24
CA VAL A 179 2.67 34.43 3.30
C VAL A 179 1.40 34.93 4.00
N ILE A 180 0.90 36.08 3.57
CA ILE A 180 -0.22 36.81 4.19
C ILE A 180 -1.58 36.57 3.51
N GLY A 181 -1.63 35.90 2.36
CA GLY A 181 -2.89 35.64 1.66
C GLY A 181 -2.77 34.71 0.46
N TYR A 182 -3.89 34.12 0.07
CA TYR A 182 -3.99 33.14 -1.02
C TYR A 182 -5.24 33.36 -1.88
N THR A 183 -5.07 33.34 -3.20
CA THR A 183 -6.15 33.54 -4.17
C THR A 183 -6.20 32.38 -5.15
N ALA A 184 -7.21 31.51 -5.00
CA ALA A 184 -7.50 30.49 -5.99
C ALA A 184 -8.03 31.14 -7.27
N TRP A 185 -7.46 30.75 -8.42
CA TRP A 185 -7.81 31.24 -9.73
C TRP A 185 -8.37 30.11 -10.61
N SER A 186 -9.60 30.22 -11.13
CA SER A 186 -10.48 31.39 -11.16
C SER A 186 -11.80 31.16 -10.40
N LEU A 187 -12.57 32.22 -10.19
CA LEU A 187 -13.93 32.09 -9.67
C LEU A 187 -14.81 31.26 -10.61
N MET A 188 -14.82 31.57 -11.90
CA MET A 188 -15.67 30.90 -12.89
C MET A 188 -14.91 30.61 -14.18
N ASP A 189 -15.42 29.66 -14.96
CA ASP A 189 -14.90 29.39 -16.30
C ASP A 189 -15.13 30.58 -17.23
N GLY A 190 -14.16 30.87 -18.10
CA GLY A 190 -14.21 32.00 -19.01
C GLY A 190 -13.34 31.83 -20.25
N PHE A 191 -13.03 32.95 -20.89
CA PHE A 191 -12.12 33.00 -22.04
C PHE A 191 -10.66 32.97 -21.55
N GLU A 192 -9.92 31.94 -21.93
CA GLU A 192 -8.54 31.67 -21.47
C GLU A 192 -7.50 32.14 -22.48
N TRP A 193 -7.63 33.41 -22.90
CA TRP A 193 -6.66 34.11 -23.74
C TRP A 193 -6.36 33.36 -25.05
N HIS A 194 -5.08 33.09 -25.34
CA HIS A 194 -4.64 32.36 -26.51
C HIS A 194 -5.19 30.92 -26.58
N ARG A 195 -5.69 30.36 -25.46
CA ARG A 195 -6.29 29.02 -25.42
C ARG A 195 -7.80 29.01 -25.72
N GLY A 196 -8.43 30.18 -25.87
CA GLY A 196 -9.86 30.30 -26.09
C GLY A 196 -10.67 29.62 -24.98
N TYR A 197 -11.57 28.71 -25.37
CA TYR A 197 -12.42 27.94 -24.44
C TYR A 197 -12.03 26.45 -24.36
N SER A 198 -10.84 26.09 -24.84
CA SER A 198 -10.36 24.70 -24.87
C SER A 198 -9.89 24.18 -23.51
N ILE A 199 -9.80 25.05 -22.50
CA ILE A 199 -9.46 24.73 -21.11
C ILE A 199 -10.41 25.45 -20.15
N ARG A 200 -10.43 24.99 -18.90
CA ARG A 200 -11.23 25.58 -17.82
C ARG A 200 -10.38 25.71 -16.55
N ARG A 201 -10.60 26.78 -15.79
CA ARG A 201 -9.88 27.12 -14.54
C ARG A 201 -10.80 27.49 -13.38
N GLY A 202 -12.10 27.65 -13.64
CA GLY A 202 -13.04 28.14 -12.66
C GLY A 202 -13.40 27.12 -11.60
N LEU A 203 -13.55 27.57 -10.35
CA LEU A 203 -14.21 26.83 -9.28
C LEU A 203 -15.70 26.59 -9.60
N PHE A 204 -16.31 27.46 -10.41
CA PHE A 204 -17.68 27.32 -10.89
C PHE A 204 -17.70 27.03 -12.40
N TYR A 205 -18.38 25.95 -12.76
CA TYR A 205 -18.67 25.59 -14.13
C TYR A 205 -19.66 26.58 -14.75
N VAL A 206 -19.38 26.96 -16.00
CA VAL A 206 -20.27 27.76 -16.84
C VAL A 206 -20.52 27.04 -18.16
N ASP A 207 -21.81 26.82 -18.46
CA ASP A 207 -22.23 26.39 -19.79
C ASP A 207 -22.34 27.61 -20.72
N PHE A 208 -21.33 27.79 -21.57
CA PHE A 208 -21.26 28.89 -22.53
C PHE A 208 -22.35 28.83 -23.62
N LEU A 209 -22.96 27.66 -23.84
CA LEU A 209 -24.03 27.47 -24.80
C LEU A 209 -25.41 27.81 -24.20
N SER A 210 -25.53 27.78 -22.86
CA SER A 210 -26.75 28.18 -22.17
C SER A 210 -26.95 29.68 -22.20
N GLN A 211 -28.21 30.14 -22.29
CA GLN A 211 -28.54 31.56 -22.15
C GLN A 211 -28.34 32.07 -20.72
N ASP A 212 -28.60 31.21 -19.72
CA ASP A 212 -28.55 31.60 -18.31
C ASP A 212 -27.12 31.75 -17.76
N LYS A 213 -26.15 30.99 -18.28
CA LYS A 213 -24.74 30.97 -17.82
C LYS A 213 -24.59 30.84 -16.30
N LYS A 214 -25.44 30.01 -15.68
CA LYS A 214 -25.46 29.80 -14.23
C LYS A 214 -24.11 29.26 -13.75
N LEU A 215 -23.68 29.73 -12.59
CA LEU A 215 -22.51 29.23 -11.89
C LEU A 215 -22.88 27.94 -11.16
N LEU A 216 -22.35 26.81 -11.64
CA LEU A 216 -22.56 25.51 -10.99
C LEU A 216 -21.28 25.14 -10.23
N PRO A 217 -21.34 24.91 -8.91
CA PRO A 217 -20.13 24.58 -8.14
C PRO A 217 -19.55 23.26 -8.63
N LYS A 218 -18.22 23.26 -8.82
CA LYS A 218 -17.42 22.07 -9.10
C LYS A 218 -16.93 21.41 -7.81
N SER A 219 -16.31 20.23 -7.92
CA SER A 219 -15.71 19.52 -6.79
C SER A 219 -14.66 20.39 -6.07
N SER A 220 -13.84 21.13 -6.82
CA SER A 220 -12.84 22.07 -6.28
C SER A 220 -13.44 23.22 -5.47
N ALA A 221 -14.61 23.75 -5.85
CA ALA A 221 -15.30 24.79 -5.07
C ALA A 221 -15.71 24.29 -3.69
N LEU A 222 -16.26 23.07 -3.62
CA LEU A 222 -16.68 22.45 -2.36
C LEU A 222 -15.47 22.15 -1.46
N PHE A 223 -14.37 21.68 -2.04
CA PHE A 223 -13.10 21.51 -1.32
C PHE A 223 -12.60 22.84 -0.75
N TYR A 224 -12.50 23.88 -1.59
CA TYR A 224 -11.97 25.18 -1.18
C TYR A 224 -12.83 25.85 -0.10
N GLN A 225 -14.16 25.71 -0.20
CA GLN A 225 -15.09 26.16 0.84
C GLN A 225 -14.77 25.53 2.21
N LYS A 226 -14.70 24.19 2.27
CA LYS A 226 -14.44 23.47 3.54
C LYS A 226 -13.06 23.80 4.13
N LEU A 227 -12.08 24.01 3.25
CA LEU A 227 -10.74 24.41 3.64
C LEU A 227 -10.72 25.79 4.29
N ILE A 228 -11.46 26.76 3.73
CA ILE A 228 -11.59 28.10 4.29
C ILE A 228 -12.32 28.06 5.63
N GLU A 229 -13.43 27.31 5.73
CA GLU A 229 -14.20 27.14 6.97
C GLU A 229 -13.33 26.61 8.12
N SER A 230 -12.35 25.75 7.81
CA SER A 230 -11.44 25.15 8.79
C SER A 230 -10.11 25.89 8.93
N ASN A 231 -9.89 26.96 8.15
CA ASN A 231 -8.61 27.66 8.04
C ASN A 231 -7.39 26.73 7.83
N GLY A 232 -7.50 25.81 6.88
CA GLY A 232 -6.45 24.85 6.53
C GLY A 232 -6.81 23.40 6.87
N PHE A 233 -5.81 22.62 7.27
CA PHE A 233 -5.91 21.17 7.48
C PHE A 233 -5.80 20.83 8.98
N PRO A 234 -6.87 20.99 9.77
CA PRO A 234 -6.84 20.63 11.19
C PRO A 234 -6.60 19.12 11.36
N PRO A 235 -6.03 18.69 12.51
CA PRO A 235 -5.86 17.28 12.80
C PRO A 235 -7.22 16.57 12.82
N LEU A 236 -7.33 15.51 12.03
CA LEU A 236 -8.53 14.69 11.94
C LEU A 236 -8.45 13.52 12.94
N PRO A 237 -9.53 13.18 13.67
CA PRO A 237 -9.53 12.07 14.63
C PRO A 237 -9.11 10.74 14.01
N GLU A 238 -9.46 10.50 12.75
CA GLU A 238 -9.17 9.27 12.03
C GLU A 238 -7.67 9.01 11.90
N ASN A 239 -6.86 10.08 11.81
CA ASN A 239 -5.42 10.03 11.60
C ASN A 239 -4.61 10.12 12.90
N GLN A 240 -5.26 10.19 14.07
CA GLN A 240 -4.57 10.20 15.36
C GLN A 240 -3.99 8.81 15.68
N PRO A 241 -2.79 8.72 16.26
CA PRO A 241 -2.25 7.42 16.67
C PRO A 241 -3.13 6.77 17.74
N LEU A 242 -3.31 5.45 17.65
CA LEU A 242 -3.99 4.65 18.66
C LEU A 242 -2.96 3.95 19.56
N GLU A 243 -3.13 4.02 20.87
CA GLU A 243 -2.38 3.23 21.84
C GLU A 243 -3.15 1.92 22.13
N GLY A 244 -2.43 0.80 22.22
CA GLY A 244 -3.00 -0.51 22.46
C GLY A 244 -2.10 -1.66 22.00
N THR A 245 -2.52 -2.87 22.34
CA THR A 245 -1.82 -4.12 21.98
C THR A 245 -2.71 -5.00 21.11
N PHE A 246 -2.08 -5.79 20.25
CA PHE A 246 -2.74 -6.87 19.50
C PHE A 246 -3.06 -8.07 20.42
N PRO A 247 -3.81 -9.08 19.94
CA PRO A 247 -3.95 -10.36 20.63
C PRO A 247 -2.59 -11.00 20.97
N CYS A 248 -2.55 -11.86 21.99
CA CYS A 248 -1.30 -12.45 22.46
C CYS A 248 -0.70 -13.48 21.50
N ASP A 249 -1.54 -14.15 20.71
CA ASP A 249 -1.19 -15.12 19.67
C ASP A 249 -1.08 -14.48 18.28
N PHE A 250 -1.02 -13.15 18.20
CA PHE A 250 -0.91 -12.43 16.95
C PHE A 250 0.37 -12.81 16.18
N ALA A 251 0.21 -13.19 14.92
CA ALA A 251 1.31 -13.63 14.08
C ALA A 251 2.12 -12.44 13.55
N TRP A 252 3.26 -12.19 14.17
CA TRP A 252 4.26 -11.23 13.69
C TRP A 252 5.23 -11.89 12.72
N GLY A 253 5.24 -11.45 11.46
CA GLY A 253 6.06 -12.07 10.44
C GLY A 253 6.76 -11.12 9.49
N VAL A 254 7.61 -11.72 8.66
CA VAL A 254 8.29 -11.07 7.53
C VAL A 254 8.17 -11.98 6.31
N VAL A 255 8.13 -11.36 5.12
CA VAL A 255 7.97 -12.04 3.84
C VAL A 255 9.28 -12.10 3.09
N ASP A 256 9.58 -13.25 2.49
CA ASP A 256 10.53 -13.36 1.39
C ASP A 256 9.84 -14.03 0.19
N ASN A 257 9.93 -13.45 -1.01
CA ASN A 257 9.22 -13.99 -2.17
C ASN A 257 9.67 -15.43 -2.43
N TYR A 258 10.97 -15.65 -2.59
CA TYR A 258 11.55 -16.98 -2.75
C TYR A 258 12.74 -17.09 -1.79
N VAL A 259 12.78 -18.17 -1.01
CA VAL A 259 14.02 -18.51 -0.30
C VAL A 259 15.08 -18.83 -1.34
N GLN A 260 16.22 -18.15 -1.29
CA GLN A 260 17.33 -18.42 -2.18
C GLN A 260 17.81 -19.87 -1.98
N VAL A 261 17.46 -20.74 -2.92
CA VAL A 261 17.83 -22.16 -2.84
C VAL A 261 19.32 -22.30 -3.13
N ASP A 262 20.05 -22.83 -2.15
CA ASP A 262 21.43 -23.28 -2.30
C ASP A 262 21.51 -24.79 -2.03
N THR A 263 21.60 -25.56 -3.12
CA THR A 263 21.69 -27.02 -3.04
C THR A 263 23.13 -27.52 -2.86
N THR A 264 24.13 -26.62 -2.83
CA THR A 264 25.52 -27.01 -2.63
C THR A 264 25.75 -27.40 -1.17
N LEU A 265 26.19 -28.64 -0.95
CA LEU A 265 26.50 -29.14 0.39
C LEU A 265 27.87 -28.61 0.81
N SER A 266 27.97 -28.07 2.02
CA SER A 266 29.20 -27.48 2.55
C SER A 266 30.22 -28.52 3.03
N GLN A 267 29.75 -29.73 3.35
CA GLN A 267 30.55 -30.80 3.95
C GLN A 267 30.13 -32.18 3.44
N PHE A 268 31.04 -33.16 3.59
CA PHE A 268 30.84 -34.56 3.15
C PHE A 268 30.50 -34.70 1.65
N THR A 269 31.04 -33.81 0.81
CA THR A 269 30.87 -33.82 -0.64
C THR A 269 31.91 -34.65 -1.37
N ASP A 270 33.16 -34.57 -0.94
CA ASP A 270 34.28 -35.28 -1.56
C ASP A 270 34.26 -36.78 -1.19
N PRO A 271 33.99 -37.69 -2.15
CA PRO A 271 33.99 -39.11 -1.89
C PRO A 271 35.38 -39.73 -2.02
N ASN A 272 36.40 -38.97 -2.45
CA ASN A 272 37.73 -39.48 -2.71
C ASN A 272 38.47 -39.76 -1.39
N ILE A 273 39.32 -40.78 -1.41
CA ILE A 273 40.18 -41.12 -0.28
C ILE A 273 41.57 -40.53 -0.50
N TYR A 274 42.13 -39.96 0.57
CA TYR A 274 43.45 -39.35 0.55
C TYR A 274 44.36 -40.03 1.57
N LEU A 275 45.61 -40.27 1.18
CA LEU A 275 46.70 -40.59 2.11
C LEU A 275 47.25 -39.28 2.67
N TRP A 276 47.20 -39.15 3.99
CA TRP A 276 47.76 -37.98 4.66
C TRP A 276 49.21 -38.24 5.06
N ASP A 277 50.16 -37.53 4.45
CA ASP A 277 51.57 -37.62 4.81
C ASP A 277 51.87 -36.80 6.07
N VAL A 278 51.52 -37.36 7.22
CA VAL A 278 51.62 -36.69 8.53
C VAL A 278 53.06 -36.32 8.91
N ARG A 279 54.05 -37.08 8.41
CA ARG A 279 55.45 -36.98 8.90
C ARG A 279 56.31 -36.00 8.13
N HIS A 280 56.12 -35.83 6.82
CA HIS A 280 56.99 -34.96 6.02
C HIS A 280 56.24 -33.72 5.51
N SER A 281 55.41 -33.89 4.49
CA SER A 281 54.83 -32.76 3.74
C SER A 281 53.52 -32.24 4.33
N LYS A 282 52.86 -33.02 5.19
CA LYS A 282 51.49 -32.77 5.71
C LYS A 282 50.42 -32.62 4.63
N ARG A 283 50.71 -33.08 3.40
CA ARG A 283 49.81 -33.00 2.25
C ARG A 283 48.89 -34.21 2.17
N LEU A 284 47.74 -34.01 1.52
CA LEU A 284 46.79 -35.06 1.15
C LEU A 284 47.09 -35.53 -0.27
N ILE A 285 47.37 -36.83 -0.44
CA ILE A 285 47.65 -37.46 -1.72
C ILE A 285 46.43 -38.31 -2.10
N LYS A 286 45.75 -37.96 -3.19
CA LYS A 286 44.56 -38.69 -3.64
C LYS A 286 44.92 -40.11 -4.07
N VAL A 287 44.14 -41.10 -3.63
CA VAL A 287 44.26 -42.50 -4.07
C VAL A 287 43.39 -42.72 -5.30
N ASP A 288 44.00 -43.18 -6.39
CA ASP A 288 43.28 -43.45 -7.63
C ASP A 288 42.44 -44.74 -7.54
N GLY A 289 41.21 -44.69 -8.05
CA GLY A 289 40.32 -45.85 -8.19
C GLY A 289 39.52 -46.25 -6.95
N VAL A 290 39.67 -45.58 -5.81
CA VAL A 290 38.92 -45.90 -4.57
C VAL A 290 38.08 -44.71 -4.10
N VAL A 291 36.78 -44.96 -3.89
CA VAL A 291 35.82 -43.98 -3.37
C VAL A 291 35.12 -44.51 -2.14
N ALA A 292 34.90 -43.64 -1.16
CA ALA A 292 34.13 -43.96 0.04
C ALA A 292 32.62 -43.87 -0.24
N LYS A 293 31.82 -44.60 0.56
CA LYS A 293 30.36 -44.48 0.51
C LYS A 293 29.94 -43.11 1.02
N LYS A 294 29.10 -42.41 0.25
CA LYS A 294 28.51 -41.14 0.68
C LYS A 294 27.44 -41.38 1.75
N ARG A 295 27.52 -40.66 2.87
CA ARG A 295 26.49 -40.68 3.91
C ARG A 295 25.20 -39.98 3.44
N LYS A 296 24.09 -40.23 4.15
CA LYS A 296 22.87 -39.42 3.98
C LYS A 296 23.16 -37.96 4.36
N SER A 297 22.67 -37.01 3.56
CA SER A 297 22.75 -35.59 3.87
C SER A 297 21.81 -35.21 5.01
N TYR A 298 22.21 -34.22 5.80
CA TYR A 298 21.41 -33.63 6.88
C TYR A 298 21.33 -32.11 6.70
N CYS A 299 20.42 -31.45 7.43
CA CYS A 299 20.16 -30.01 7.24
C CYS A 299 21.37 -29.11 7.48
N VAL A 300 22.26 -29.48 8.41
CA VAL A 300 23.53 -28.77 8.68
C VAL A 300 24.49 -28.78 7.48
N ASP A 301 24.29 -29.66 6.50
CA ASP A 301 25.10 -29.70 5.29
C ASP A 301 24.75 -28.53 4.33
N PHE A 302 23.61 -27.86 4.53
CA PHE A 302 23.23 -26.65 3.80
C PHE A 302 23.63 -25.40 4.60
N ALA A 303 24.84 -24.89 4.35
CA ALA A 303 25.39 -23.75 5.10
C ALA A 303 24.58 -22.45 4.94
N ALA A 304 23.74 -22.34 3.90
CA ALA A 304 22.92 -21.15 3.65
C ALA A 304 21.73 -20.98 4.60
N ILE A 305 21.28 -22.05 5.28
CA ILE A 305 20.05 -22.01 6.11
C ILE A 305 20.33 -21.31 7.44
N GLY A 306 21.36 -21.73 8.17
CA GLY A 306 21.69 -21.23 9.51
C GLY A 306 21.79 -19.69 9.60
N PRO A 307 22.52 -19.01 8.70
CA PRO A 307 22.60 -17.55 8.69
C PRO A 307 21.25 -16.85 8.50
N GLN A 308 20.35 -17.39 7.67
CA GLN A 308 19.01 -16.80 7.48
C GLN A 308 18.17 -16.92 8.75
N ILE A 309 18.21 -18.08 9.42
CA ILE A 309 17.50 -18.30 10.69
C ILE A 309 18.01 -17.34 11.77
N ALA A 310 19.33 -17.10 11.84
CA ALA A 310 19.90 -16.17 12.82
C ALA A 310 19.39 -14.73 12.63
N LEU A 311 19.26 -14.26 11.38
CA LEU A 311 18.70 -12.94 11.09
C LEU A 311 17.21 -12.86 11.47
N LEU A 312 16.42 -13.91 11.20
CA LEU A 312 15.01 -13.96 11.61
C LEU A 312 14.86 -13.95 13.13
N GLN A 313 15.71 -14.69 13.85
CA GLN A 313 15.74 -14.67 15.31
C GLN A 313 16.10 -13.28 15.85
N GLU A 314 17.01 -12.55 15.21
CA GLU A 314 17.36 -11.18 15.60
C GLU A 314 16.17 -10.20 15.46
N MET A 315 15.29 -10.43 14.48
CA MET A 315 14.07 -9.63 14.27
C MET A 315 12.95 -9.91 15.27
N HIS A 316 13.05 -10.99 16.06
CA HIS A 316 12.00 -11.49 16.94
C HIS A 316 10.68 -11.88 16.23
N VAL A 317 10.72 -12.15 14.93
CA VAL A 317 9.52 -12.62 14.20
C VAL A 317 9.09 -13.99 14.69
N THR A 318 7.78 -14.21 14.77
CA THR A 318 7.19 -15.50 15.16
C THR A 318 6.80 -16.33 13.95
N HIS A 319 6.63 -15.70 12.78
CA HIS A 319 6.24 -16.34 11.54
C HIS A 319 7.14 -15.90 10.38
N PHE A 320 7.42 -16.81 9.45
CA PHE A 320 8.18 -16.50 8.24
C PHE A 320 7.42 -16.98 7.00
N HIS A 321 7.03 -16.02 6.15
CA HIS A 321 6.29 -16.30 4.92
C HIS A 321 7.22 -16.37 3.73
N PHE A 322 7.19 -17.50 2.99
CA PHE A 322 7.92 -17.64 1.75
C PHE A 322 7.24 -18.56 0.73
N SER A 323 7.59 -18.41 -0.55
CA SER A 323 7.08 -19.28 -1.61
C SER A 323 8.07 -20.37 -2.01
N LEU A 324 7.52 -21.51 -2.42
CA LEU A 324 8.22 -22.58 -3.11
C LEU A 324 8.37 -22.25 -4.61
N ASP A 325 9.45 -22.74 -5.21
CA ASP A 325 9.63 -22.72 -6.65
C ASP A 325 9.15 -24.04 -7.28
N TRP A 326 7.96 -24.03 -7.86
CA TRP A 326 7.35 -25.20 -8.51
C TRP A 326 8.22 -25.72 -9.66
N ALA A 327 8.84 -24.83 -10.45
CA ALA A 327 9.69 -25.23 -11.57
C ALA A 327 10.97 -25.94 -11.12
N LEU A 328 11.49 -25.63 -9.93
CA LEU A 328 12.63 -26.34 -9.35
C LEU A 328 12.25 -27.69 -8.73
N ILE A 329 11.07 -27.79 -8.12
CA ILE A 329 10.59 -29.03 -7.48
C ILE A 329 10.19 -30.08 -8.54
N LEU A 330 9.42 -29.68 -9.56
CA LEU A 330 8.95 -30.53 -10.66
C LEU A 330 9.35 -29.93 -12.02
N PRO A 331 10.61 -30.04 -12.46
CA PRO A 331 11.07 -29.44 -13.72
C PRO A 331 10.32 -29.93 -14.97
N SER A 332 9.85 -31.19 -14.95
CA SER A 332 9.05 -31.78 -16.02
C SER A 332 7.56 -31.39 -15.98
N GLY A 333 7.12 -30.70 -14.92
CA GLY A 333 5.71 -30.35 -14.67
C GLY A 333 4.84 -31.53 -14.18
N ASN A 334 5.44 -32.70 -13.94
CA ASN A 334 4.76 -33.87 -13.39
C ASN A 334 5.66 -34.63 -12.42
N GLN A 335 5.13 -35.64 -11.72
CA GLN A 335 5.87 -36.40 -10.70
C GLN A 335 6.86 -37.43 -11.28
N SER A 336 7.12 -37.47 -12.60
CA SER A 336 8.08 -38.43 -13.18
C SER A 336 9.53 -38.12 -12.79
N GLN A 337 9.83 -36.84 -12.56
CA GLN A 337 11.16 -36.37 -12.18
C GLN A 337 11.04 -35.35 -11.05
N VAL A 338 10.95 -35.86 -9.82
CA VAL A 338 10.94 -35.04 -8.61
C VAL A 338 12.38 -34.66 -8.22
N ASN A 339 12.62 -33.37 -8.00
CA ASN A 339 13.91 -32.90 -7.50
C ASN A 339 13.99 -33.03 -5.97
N HIS A 340 14.35 -34.23 -5.51
CA HIS A 340 14.45 -34.53 -4.08
C HIS A 340 15.48 -33.69 -3.32
N THR A 341 16.52 -33.16 -3.98
CA THR A 341 17.51 -32.30 -3.33
C THR A 341 16.90 -30.96 -2.91
N VAL A 342 16.09 -30.36 -3.80
CA VAL A 342 15.39 -29.10 -3.51
C VAL A 342 14.30 -29.30 -2.47
N LEU A 343 13.53 -30.39 -2.56
CA LEU A 343 12.56 -30.74 -1.50
C LEU A 343 13.24 -30.95 -0.15
N HIS A 344 14.41 -31.61 -0.12
CA HIS A 344 15.17 -31.77 1.10
C HIS A 344 15.65 -30.43 1.66
N TYR A 345 16.08 -29.50 0.80
CA TYR A 345 16.42 -28.14 1.20
C TYR A 345 15.24 -27.42 1.86
N TYR A 346 14.07 -27.40 1.22
CA TYR A 346 12.86 -26.79 1.80
C TYR A 346 12.44 -27.47 3.10
N ARG A 347 12.53 -28.80 3.18
CA ARG A 347 12.26 -29.54 4.43
C ARG A 347 13.18 -29.10 5.56
N CYS A 348 14.45 -28.86 5.24
CA CYS A 348 15.42 -28.36 6.20
C CYS A 348 15.14 -26.91 6.62
N VAL A 349 14.76 -26.03 5.68
CA VAL A 349 14.34 -24.66 6.00
C VAL A 349 13.17 -24.68 6.99
N VAL A 350 12.09 -25.41 6.69
CA VAL A 350 10.91 -25.45 7.58
C VAL A 350 11.21 -26.13 8.91
N SER A 351 12.06 -27.15 8.96
CA SER A 351 12.43 -27.79 10.23
C SER A 351 13.31 -26.91 11.10
N GLU A 352 14.27 -26.17 10.52
CA GLU A 352 15.12 -25.25 11.28
C GLU A 352 14.35 -24.00 11.74
N LEU A 353 13.37 -23.52 10.96
CA LEU A 353 12.42 -22.49 11.41
C LEU A 353 11.65 -22.94 12.65
N VAL A 354 11.04 -24.13 12.60
CA VAL A 354 10.31 -24.68 13.76
C VAL A 354 11.23 -24.89 14.96
N ARG A 355 12.48 -25.33 14.75
CA ARG A 355 13.48 -25.45 15.83
C ARG A 355 13.83 -24.10 16.46
N ALA A 356 13.70 -23.00 15.72
CA ALA A 356 13.90 -21.64 16.19
C ALA A 356 12.62 -21.00 16.76
N ASN A 357 11.52 -21.76 16.91
CA ASN A 357 10.18 -21.27 17.29
C ASN A 357 9.60 -20.24 16.30
N ILE A 358 9.94 -20.38 15.01
CA ILE A 358 9.39 -19.57 13.93
C ILE A 358 8.47 -20.46 13.08
N THR A 359 7.19 -20.13 13.02
CA THR A 359 6.21 -20.89 12.24
C THR A 359 6.38 -20.58 10.74
N PRO A 360 6.63 -21.59 9.89
CA PRO A 360 6.70 -21.39 8.46
C PRO A 360 5.30 -21.23 7.86
N VAL A 361 5.12 -20.14 7.12
CA VAL A 361 3.97 -19.89 6.25
C VAL A 361 4.41 -20.11 4.81
N VAL A 362 3.88 -21.12 4.13
CA VAL A 362 4.42 -21.57 2.84
C VAL A 362 3.43 -21.34 1.71
N ALA A 363 3.83 -20.54 0.73
CA ALA A 363 3.11 -20.38 -0.52
C ALA A 363 3.55 -21.42 -1.57
N LEU A 364 2.58 -22.07 -2.21
CA LEU A 364 2.84 -23.12 -3.20
C LEU A 364 3.21 -22.55 -4.57
N TRP A 365 2.54 -21.47 -4.98
CA TRP A 365 2.77 -20.79 -6.26
C TRP A 365 2.70 -19.27 -6.08
N GLN A 366 3.52 -18.57 -6.85
CA GLN A 366 3.43 -17.13 -7.04
C GLN A 366 3.79 -16.76 -8.48
N PRO A 367 3.27 -15.65 -9.03
CA PRO A 367 3.60 -15.22 -10.37
C PRO A 367 5.05 -14.72 -10.44
N ALA A 368 5.88 -15.37 -11.27
CA ALA A 368 7.25 -14.91 -11.54
C ALA A 368 7.65 -15.03 -13.01
N ALA A 369 8.38 -14.04 -13.50
CA ALA A 369 8.97 -14.07 -14.84
C ALA A 369 10.12 -15.09 -14.92
N PRO A 370 10.38 -15.70 -16.10
CA PRO A 370 9.70 -15.50 -17.37
C PRO A 370 8.49 -16.43 -17.61
N HIS A 371 8.20 -17.38 -16.73
CA HIS A 371 7.24 -18.48 -16.98
C HIS A 371 6.01 -18.46 -16.07
N GLN A 372 5.62 -17.31 -15.53
CA GLN A 372 4.49 -17.15 -14.59
C GLN A 372 4.61 -18.05 -13.34
N GLY A 373 5.84 -18.35 -12.91
CA GLY A 373 6.10 -19.28 -11.80
C GLY A 373 5.76 -20.75 -12.09
N LEU A 374 5.57 -21.12 -13.36
CA LEU A 374 5.23 -22.49 -13.77
C LEU A 374 6.46 -23.26 -14.29
N PRO A 375 6.48 -24.60 -14.12
CA PRO A 375 7.41 -25.47 -14.84
C PRO A 375 7.39 -25.20 -16.36
N PRO A 376 8.56 -25.15 -17.04
CA PRO A 376 8.63 -24.80 -18.45
C PRO A 376 7.72 -25.61 -19.40
N PRO A 377 7.51 -26.93 -19.19
CA PRO A 377 6.56 -27.69 -20.03
C PRO A 377 5.11 -27.22 -19.90
N LEU A 378 4.65 -26.89 -18.68
CA LEU A 378 3.28 -26.38 -18.45
C LEU A 378 3.13 -24.97 -19.03
N ALA A 379 4.12 -24.10 -18.84
CA ALA A 379 4.12 -22.76 -19.40
C ALA A 379 4.04 -22.79 -20.95
N LYS A 380 4.79 -23.68 -21.61
CA LYS A 380 4.76 -23.85 -23.07
C LYS A 380 3.45 -24.44 -23.59
N GLN A 381 2.71 -25.18 -22.76
CA GLN A 381 1.43 -25.82 -23.12
C GLN A 381 0.21 -24.93 -22.81
N GLY A 382 0.40 -23.61 -22.77
CA GLY A 382 -0.67 -22.63 -22.56
C GLY A 382 -0.78 -22.13 -21.12
N ALA A 383 0.11 -22.52 -20.21
CA ALA A 383 0.13 -22.02 -18.82
C ALA A 383 -1.25 -22.15 -18.15
N TRP A 384 -1.73 -21.09 -17.49
CA TRP A 384 -3.04 -21.06 -16.84
C TRP A 384 -4.23 -21.07 -17.81
N GLU A 385 -4.04 -20.83 -19.11
CA GLU A 385 -5.10 -20.98 -20.11
C GLU A 385 -5.50 -22.44 -20.33
N ASN A 386 -4.65 -23.39 -19.94
CA ASN A 386 -4.87 -24.81 -20.10
C ASN A 386 -5.47 -25.41 -18.80
N PRO A 387 -6.65 -26.05 -18.84
CA PRO A 387 -7.28 -26.62 -17.66
C PRO A 387 -6.44 -27.74 -16.99
N ARG A 388 -5.53 -28.39 -17.74
CA ARG A 388 -4.65 -29.43 -17.19
C ARG A 388 -3.66 -28.89 -16.17
N THR A 389 -3.33 -27.60 -16.22
CA THR A 389 -2.43 -26.94 -15.27
C THR A 389 -3.02 -26.96 -13.86
N ALA A 390 -4.34 -26.81 -13.72
CA ALA A 390 -5.01 -26.90 -12.42
C ALA A 390 -4.89 -28.28 -11.77
N LEU A 391 -5.02 -29.35 -12.58
CA LEU A 391 -4.84 -30.72 -12.11
C LEU A 391 -3.38 -31.00 -11.75
N ALA A 392 -2.44 -30.52 -12.57
CA ALA A 392 -1.01 -30.64 -12.27
C ALA A 392 -0.62 -29.89 -10.99
N PHE A 393 -1.24 -28.74 -10.72
CA PHE A 393 -1.05 -27.98 -9.49
C PHE A 393 -1.55 -28.76 -8.26
N ALA A 394 -2.72 -29.40 -8.34
CA ALA A 394 -3.22 -30.23 -7.24
C ALA A 394 -2.28 -31.40 -6.91
N GLU A 395 -1.71 -32.05 -7.93
CA GLU A 395 -0.71 -33.12 -7.74
C GLU A 395 0.63 -32.62 -7.21
N TYR A 396 1.02 -31.40 -7.56
CA TYR A 396 2.17 -30.73 -6.96
C TYR A 396 1.92 -30.35 -5.49
N ALA A 397 0.74 -29.82 -5.18
CA ALA A 397 0.31 -29.50 -3.83
C ALA A 397 0.32 -30.75 -2.94
N ARG A 398 -0.20 -31.89 -3.45
CA ARG A 398 -0.15 -33.20 -2.78
C ARG A 398 1.26 -33.55 -2.31
N LEU A 399 2.24 -33.46 -3.23
CA LEU A 399 3.64 -33.75 -2.94
C LEU A 399 4.20 -32.83 -1.85
N CYS A 400 3.87 -31.53 -1.90
CA CYS A 400 4.33 -30.56 -0.90
C CYS A 400 3.70 -30.83 0.48
N PHE A 401 2.42 -31.14 0.54
CA PHE A 401 1.73 -31.49 1.78
C PHE A 401 2.30 -32.77 2.42
N GLU A 402 2.60 -33.79 1.61
CA GLU A 402 3.23 -35.02 2.08
C GLU A 402 4.63 -34.77 2.65
N ASP A 403 5.44 -33.96 1.96
CA ASP A 403 6.85 -33.83 2.30
C ASP A 403 7.13 -32.81 3.42
N LEU A 404 6.35 -31.72 3.47
CA LEU A 404 6.59 -30.57 4.35
C LEU A 404 5.51 -30.40 5.44
N GLY A 405 4.31 -30.95 5.25
CA GLY A 405 3.15 -30.70 6.13
C GLY A 405 3.28 -31.22 7.57
N HIS A 406 4.31 -32.01 7.86
CA HIS A 406 4.70 -32.32 9.24
C HIS A 406 5.08 -31.04 10.01
N HIS A 407 5.84 -30.14 9.38
CA HIS A 407 6.34 -28.90 9.99
C HIS A 407 5.51 -27.67 9.60
N VAL A 408 4.91 -27.67 8.40
CA VAL A 408 4.12 -26.53 7.90
C VAL A 408 2.67 -26.65 8.33
N LYS A 409 2.19 -25.64 9.07
CA LYS A 409 0.80 -25.55 9.56
C LYS A 409 -0.02 -24.45 8.88
N PHE A 410 0.62 -23.63 8.05
CA PHE A 410 -0.01 -22.51 7.39
C PHE A 410 0.39 -22.49 5.92
N TRP A 411 -0.60 -22.64 5.04
CA TRP A 411 -0.40 -22.77 3.60
C TRP A 411 -1.11 -21.66 2.82
N ILE A 412 -0.44 -21.16 1.80
CA ILE A 412 -1.01 -20.28 0.78
C ILE A 412 -0.96 -21.03 -0.56
N THR A 413 -2.09 -21.19 -1.25
CA THR A 413 -2.09 -21.85 -2.56
C THR A 413 -1.49 -20.95 -3.63
N MET A 414 -2.04 -19.74 -3.75
CA MET A 414 -1.66 -18.75 -4.74
C MET A 414 -1.31 -17.47 -3.98
N ASN A 415 -0.08 -17.01 -4.15
CA ASN A 415 0.38 -15.77 -3.56
C ASN A 415 0.28 -14.63 -4.57
N GLU A 416 -0.61 -13.68 -4.33
CA GLU A 416 -0.79 -12.44 -5.11
C GLU A 416 -0.91 -12.67 -6.63
N PRO A 417 -1.90 -13.47 -7.10
CA PRO A 417 -2.17 -13.55 -8.53
C PRO A 417 -2.50 -12.15 -9.08
N TYR A 418 -1.70 -11.64 -10.02
CA TYR A 418 -1.90 -10.33 -10.64
C TYR A 418 -3.19 -10.27 -11.48
N THR A 419 -4.31 -9.94 -10.84
CA THR A 419 -5.65 -9.87 -11.47
C THR A 419 -5.65 -8.96 -12.69
N ARG A 420 -5.01 -7.78 -12.63
CA ARG A 420 -4.97 -6.85 -13.76
C ARG A 420 -4.28 -7.37 -15.04
N ASN A 421 -3.49 -8.47 -14.96
CA ASN A 421 -2.80 -9.07 -16.12
C ASN A 421 -3.28 -10.51 -16.43
N LEU A 422 -4.29 -11.01 -15.71
CA LEU A 422 -4.85 -12.34 -15.93
C LEU A 422 -6.04 -12.26 -16.89
N THR A 423 -6.16 -13.26 -17.78
CA THR A 423 -7.37 -13.43 -18.58
C THR A 423 -8.46 -14.11 -17.75
N TYR A 424 -9.72 -13.98 -18.18
CA TYR A 424 -10.84 -14.64 -17.51
C TYR A 424 -10.75 -16.16 -17.49
N ARG A 425 -10.22 -16.76 -18.56
CA ARG A 425 -10.01 -18.21 -18.63
C ARG A 425 -8.87 -18.65 -17.71
N ALA A 426 -7.76 -17.92 -17.68
CA ALA A 426 -6.66 -18.19 -16.76
C ALA A 426 -7.11 -18.07 -15.28
N GLY A 427 -7.82 -16.99 -14.93
CA GLY A 427 -8.37 -16.81 -13.58
C GLY A 427 -9.36 -17.92 -13.18
N HIS A 428 -10.20 -18.37 -14.12
CA HIS A 428 -11.11 -19.50 -13.89
C HIS A 428 -10.37 -20.80 -13.55
N HIS A 429 -9.31 -21.13 -14.29
CA HIS A 429 -8.50 -22.32 -13.99
C HIS A 429 -7.67 -22.17 -12.71
N LEU A 430 -7.21 -20.96 -12.38
CA LEU A 430 -6.50 -20.67 -11.14
C LEU A 430 -7.41 -20.88 -9.92
N LEU A 431 -8.67 -20.45 -9.98
CA LEU A 431 -9.68 -20.73 -8.96
C LEU A 431 -9.92 -22.23 -8.78
N LYS A 432 -10.02 -22.98 -9.88
CA LYS A 432 -10.15 -24.45 -9.83
C LYS A 432 -8.90 -25.10 -9.22
N ALA A 433 -7.70 -24.62 -9.55
CA ALA A 433 -6.45 -25.13 -9.00
C ALA A 433 -6.36 -24.90 -7.48
N HIS A 434 -6.70 -23.71 -7.01
CA HIS A 434 -6.81 -23.38 -5.60
C HIS A 434 -7.79 -24.30 -4.88
N ALA A 435 -9.02 -24.40 -5.39
CA ALA A 435 -10.07 -25.22 -4.79
C ALA A 435 -9.70 -26.71 -4.74
N LEU A 436 -9.11 -27.26 -5.80
CA LEU A 436 -8.63 -28.65 -5.81
C LEU A 436 -7.55 -28.89 -4.76
N ALA A 437 -6.58 -27.98 -4.60
CA ALA A 437 -5.55 -28.10 -3.58
C ALA A 437 -6.13 -27.98 -2.16
N TRP A 438 -7.08 -27.07 -1.94
CA TRP A 438 -7.76 -26.90 -0.66
C TRP A 438 -8.54 -28.16 -0.27
N ARG A 439 -9.38 -28.70 -1.18
CA ARG A 439 -10.19 -29.91 -0.92
C ARG A 439 -9.30 -31.12 -0.66
N LEU A 440 -8.21 -31.25 -1.43
CA LEU A 440 -7.22 -32.28 -1.21
C LEU A 440 -6.58 -32.19 0.19
N TYR A 441 -6.22 -30.99 0.63
CA TYR A 441 -5.68 -30.76 1.97
C TYR A 441 -6.70 -31.13 3.05
N ASP A 442 -7.92 -30.62 2.92
CA ASP A 442 -9.02 -30.85 3.84
C ASP A 442 -9.33 -32.34 4.03
N GLU A 443 -9.48 -33.09 2.94
CA GLU A 443 -9.87 -34.49 2.97
C GLU A 443 -8.75 -35.43 3.46
N ARG A 444 -7.50 -35.17 3.05
CA ARG A 444 -6.40 -36.15 3.22
C ARG A 444 -5.37 -35.76 4.27
N PHE A 445 -5.12 -34.47 4.47
CA PHE A 445 -3.97 -33.99 5.24
C PHE A 445 -4.39 -33.29 6.53
N ARG A 446 -5.49 -32.52 6.53
CA ARG A 446 -5.97 -31.78 7.70
C ARG A 446 -6.15 -32.65 8.95
N PRO A 447 -6.72 -33.88 8.89
CA PRO A 447 -6.91 -34.71 10.08
C PRO A 447 -5.61 -35.06 10.80
N SER A 448 -4.50 -35.24 10.06
CA SER A 448 -3.20 -35.62 10.62
C SER A 448 -2.30 -34.43 10.88
N GLN A 449 -2.35 -33.40 10.03
CA GLN A 449 -1.44 -32.27 10.08
C GLN A 449 -1.98 -31.09 10.89
N LYS A 450 -3.30 -30.95 11.01
CA LYS A 450 -3.99 -29.88 11.75
C LYS A 450 -3.56 -28.46 11.35
N GLY A 451 -3.21 -28.24 10.09
CA GLY A 451 -2.90 -26.92 9.57
C GLY A 451 -4.11 -26.25 8.90
N GLN A 452 -3.87 -25.05 8.39
CA GLN A 452 -4.81 -24.23 7.65
C GLN A 452 -4.25 -23.86 6.27
N ILE A 453 -5.14 -23.61 5.32
CA ILE A 453 -4.82 -23.30 3.93
C ILE A 453 -5.81 -22.29 3.35
N SER A 454 -5.29 -21.29 2.63
CA SER A 454 -6.10 -20.32 1.90
C SER A 454 -5.37 -19.77 0.67
N ILE A 455 -5.96 -18.76 0.04
CA ILE A 455 -5.38 -17.93 -1.01
C ILE A 455 -4.93 -16.58 -0.42
N ALA A 456 -3.86 -15.99 -0.96
CA ALA A 456 -3.44 -14.62 -0.67
C ALA A 456 -3.76 -13.71 -1.85
N LEU A 457 -4.57 -12.67 -1.60
CA LEU A 457 -5.03 -11.73 -2.63
C LEU A 457 -4.36 -10.37 -2.46
N GLN A 458 -3.87 -9.79 -3.56
CA GLN A 458 -3.48 -8.38 -3.54
C GLN A 458 -4.75 -7.51 -3.43
N ALA A 459 -4.77 -6.62 -2.45
CA ALA A 459 -5.91 -5.83 -2.02
C ALA A 459 -5.51 -4.38 -1.75
N ASP A 460 -4.97 -3.72 -2.78
CA ASP A 460 -4.77 -2.27 -2.74
C ASP A 460 -6.12 -1.55 -2.67
N TRP A 461 -6.18 -0.47 -1.90
CA TRP A 461 -7.44 0.25 -1.67
C TRP A 461 -7.71 1.22 -2.81
N ILE A 462 -9.00 1.36 -3.18
CA ILE A 462 -9.45 2.29 -4.20
C ILE A 462 -10.37 3.32 -3.55
N GLU A 463 -9.98 4.59 -3.61
CA GLU A 463 -10.74 5.69 -3.04
C GLU A 463 -11.28 6.60 -4.16
N PRO A 464 -12.55 7.04 -4.08
CA PRO A 464 -13.10 8.02 -5.02
C PRO A 464 -12.30 9.33 -4.98
N ALA A 465 -11.89 9.84 -6.14
CA ALA A 465 -11.13 11.08 -6.25
C ALA A 465 -11.92 12.27 -5.70
N CYS A 466 -13.22 12.33 -6.00
CA CYS A 466 -14.17 13.25 -5.39
C CYS A 466 -15.11 12.50 -4.42
N PRO A 467 -14.95 12.65 -3.09
CA PRO A 467 -15.74 11.91 -2.10
C PRO A 467 -17.24 12.27 -2.10
N PHE A 468 -17.61 13.34 -2.82
CA PHE A 468 -19.00 13.79 -2.99
C PHE A 468 -19.62 13.33 -4.31
N SER A 469 -18.83 12.80 -5.25
CA SER A 469 -19.32 12.32 -6.55
C SER A 469 -19.87 10.89 -6.40
N PRO A 470 -21.17 10.65 -6.64
CA PRO A 470 -21.72 9.30 -6.60
C PRO A 470 -21.10 8.39 -7.66
N LYS A 471 -20.75 8.95 -8.81
CA LYS A 471 -20.11 8.21 -9.90
C LYS A 471 -18.72 7.72 -9.52
N ASP A 472 -17.92 8.57 -8.84
CA ASP A 472 -16.61 8.15 -8.34
C ASP A 472 -16.72 6.98 -7.36
N LYS A 473 -17.75 6.98 -6.51
CA LYS A 473 -18.01 5.86 -5.59
C LYS A 473 -18.40 4.58 -6.33
N GLU A 474 -19.25 4.69 -7.34
CA GLU A 474 -19.65 3.54 -8.17
C GLU A 474 -18.46 2.96 -8.95
N VAL A 475 -17.59 3.80 -9.51
CA VAL A 475 -16.39 3.32 -10.20
C VAL A 475 -15.34 2.78 -9.23
N ALA A 476 -15.20 3.34 -8.02
CA ALA A 476 -14.34 2.79 -6.98
C ALA A 476 -14.77 1.37 -6.58
N GLU A 477 -16.07 1.17 -6.32
CA GLU A 477 -16.60 -0.17 -6.05
C GLU A 477 -16.40 -1.11 -7.25
N ARG A 478 -16.62 -0.64 -8.47
CA ARG A 478 -16.36 -1.43 -9.68
C ARG A 478 -14.89 -1.85 -9.76
N VAL A 479 -13.92 -0.96 -9.51
CA VAL A 479 -12.50 -1.34 -9.56
C VAL A 479 -12.15 -2.35 -8.45
N LEU A 480 -12.66 -2.16 -7.22
CA LEU A 480 -12.47 -3.13 -6.13
C LEU A 480 -13.01 -4.52 -6.47
N GLU A 481 -14.14 -4.60 -7.16
CA GLU A 481 -14.72 -5.85 -7.62
C GLU A 481 -13.87 -6.56 -8.68
N PHE A 482 -13.18 -5.81 -9.55
CA PHE A 482 -12.27 -6.39 -10.55
C PHE A 482 -10.90 -6.75 -9.96
N ASP A 483 -10.40 -5.96 -8.99
CA ASP A 483 -9.09 -6.17 -8.38
C ASP A 483 -9.13 -7.29 -7.31
N ILE A 484 -10.14 -7.27 -6.43
CA ILE A 484 -10.26 -8.18 -5.28
C ILE A 484 -11.42 -9.15 -5.46
N GLY A 485 -12.62 -8.62 -5.75
CA GLY A 485 -13.85 -9.41 -5.86
C GLY A 485 -13.76 -10.55 -6.86
N TRP A 486 -13.03 -10.36 -7.96
CA TRP A 486 -12.94 -11.34 -9.05
C TRP A 486 -12.49 -12.72 -8.58
N LEU A 487 -11.52 -12.78 -7.66
CA LEU A 487 -11.05 -14.04 -7.08
C LEU A 487 -11.65 -14.29 -5.69
N ALA A 488 -12.01 -13.24 -4.94
CA ALA A 488 -12.56 -13.38 -3.61
C ALA A 488 -14.03 -13.86 -3.59
N GLU A 489 -14.91 -13.27 -4.40
CA GLU A 489 -16.35 -13.58 -4.40
C GLU A 489 -16.66 -15.06 -4.69
N PRO A 490 -15.98 -15.74 -5.64
CA PRO A 490 -16.17 -17.18 -5.85
C PRO A 490 -15.74 -18.04 -4.66
N ILE A 491 -14.78 -17.59 -3.84
CA ILE A 491 -14.21 -18.37 -2.73
C ILE A 491 -14.95 -18.08 -1.42
N PHE A 492 -15.05 -16.80 -1.06
CA PHE A 492 -15.53 -16.32 0.24
C PHE A 492 -17.02 -15.96 0.24
N GLY A 493 -17.60 -15.64 -0.92
CA GLY A 493 -18.96 -15.14 -1.04
C GLY A 493 -19.92 -16.12 -1.70
N SER A 494 -20.57 -15.66 -2.77
CA SER A 494 -21.67 -16.36 -3.46
C SER A 494 -21.28 -17.63 -4.21
N GLY A 495 -19.98 -17.92 -4.40
CA GLY A 495 -19.54 -19.05 -5.21
C GLY A 495 -19.53 -18.77 -6.72
N ASP A 496 -19.90 -17.56 -7.14
CA ASP A 496 -19.88 -17.08 -8.53
C ASP A 496 -19.00 -15.83 -8.65
N TYR A 497 -18.76 -15.35 -9.86
CA TYR A 497 -18.07 -14.07 -10.07
C TYR A 497 -18.91 -12.88 -9.57
N PRO A 498 -18.26 -11.76 -9.19
CA PRO A 498 -18.97 -10.57 -8.75
C PRO A 498 -20.06 -10.13 -9.71
N ARG A 499 -21.23 -9.80 -9.16
CA ARG A 499 -22.36 -9.34 -9.96
C ARG A 499 -22.04 -8.05 -10.71
N VAL A 500 -21.38 -7.09 -10.05
CA VAL A 500 -20.95 -5.81 -10.66
C VAL A 500 -20.05 -6.06 -11.87
N MET A 501 -19.11 -7.00 -11.74
CA MET A 501 -18.21 -7.39 -12.82
C MET A 501 -18.98 -8.00 -14.01
N ARG A 502 -19.86 -8.97 -13.75
CA ARG A 502 -20.66 -9.64 -14.78
C ARG A 502 -21.60 -8.67 -15.48
N ASP A 503 -22.31 -7.84 -14.71
CA ASP A 503 -23.23 -6.84 -15.23
C ASP A 503 -22.47 -5.84 -16.11
N TRP A 504 -21.32 -5.29 -15.66
CA TRP A 504 -20.50 -4.37 -16.46
C TRP A 504 -20.09 -4.96 -17.82
N LEU A 505 -19.59 -6.19 -17.83
CA LEU A 505 -19.13 -6.85 -19.05
C LEU A 505 -20.28 -7.14 -20.02
N ASN A 506 -21.44 -7.55 -19.51
CA ASN A 506 -22.65 -7.76 -20.30
C ASN A 506 -23.14 -6.46 -20.96
N HIS A 507 -23.15 -5.35 -20.21
CA HIS A 507 -23.53 -4.04 -20.76
C HIS A 507 -22.59 -3.60 -21.89
N ARG A 508 -21.31 -3.98 -21.83
CA ARG A 508 -20.32 -3.73 -22.88
C ARG A 508 -20.34 -4.74 -24.03
N SER A 509 -21.32 -5.66 -24.05
CA SER A 509 -21.40 -6.76 -25.03
C SER A 509 -20.13 -7.64 -25.05
N ASN A 510 -19.43 -7.74 -23.91
CA ASN A 510 -18.23 -8.56 -23.75
C ASN A 510 -18.56 -9.80 -22.91
N PHE A 511 -18.85 -10.91 -23.57
CA PHE A 511 -19.25 -12.17 -22.92
C PHE A 511 -18.06 -13.12 -22.64
N LEU A 512 -16.84 -12.59 -22.53
CA LEU A 512 -15.62 -13.40 -22.32
C LEU A 512 -15.50 -13.98 -20.90
N LEU A 513 -16.26 -13.48 -19.93
CA LEU A 513 -16.27 -14.02 -18.56
C LEU A 513 -17.07 -15.33 -18.52
N PRO A 514 -16.44 -16.47 -18.19
CA PRO A 514 -17.14 -17.75 -18.14
C PRO A 514 -18.21 -17.78 -17.04
N TYR A 515 -19.14 -18.72 -17.17
CA TYR A 515 -20.05 -19.09 -16.08
C TYR A 515 -19.49 -20.31 -15.37
N PHE A 516 -19.64 -20.35 -14.04
CA PHE A 516 -19.37 -21.56 -13.29
C PHE A 516 -20.52 -22.54 -13.46
N THR A 517 -20.20 -23.81 -13.71
CA THR A 517 -21.19 -24.89 -13.57
C THR A 517 -21.50 -25.12 -12.09
N GLU A 518 -22.61 -25.78 -11.78
CA GLU A 518 -22.98 -26.09 -10.39
C GLU A 518 -21.93 -26.95 -9.67
N GLU A 519 -21.23 -27.82 -10.40
CA GLU A 519 -20.11 -28.60 -9.87
C GLU A 519 -18.90 -27.71 -9.55
N GLU A 520 -18.60 -26.74 -10.40
CA GLU A 520 -17.51 -25.79 -10.18
C GLU A 520 -17.79 -24.85 -9.01
N LYS A 521 -19.03 -24.36 -8.90
CA LYS A 521 -19.47 -23.55 -7.75
C LYS A 521 -19.28 -24.30 -6.44
N LYS A 522 -19.76 -25.56 -6.38
CA LYS A 522 -19.60 -26.42 -5.20
C LYS A 522 -18.13 -26.73 -4.89
N LEU A 523 -17.30 -26.87 -5.92
CA LEU A 523 -15.87 -27.09 -5.75
C LEU A 523 -15.19 -25.88 -5.09
N ILE A 524 -15.46 -24.68 -5.61
CA ILE A 524 -14.73 -23.44 -5.26
C ILE A 524 -15.29 -22.76 -4.01
N GLN A 525 -16.61 -22.69 -3.85
CA GLN A 525 -17.23 -21.97 -2.74
C GLN A 525 -16.82 -22.58 -1.38
N GLY A 526 -16.36 -21.73 -0.47
CA GLY A 526 -15.94 -22.15 0.86
C GLY A 526 -14.60 -22.88 0.90
N SER A 527 -13.76 -22.77 -0.13
CA SER A 527 -12.41 -23.37 -0.16
C SER A 527 -11.35 -22.49 0.53
N PHE A 528 -11.63 -22.04 1.75
CA PHE A 528 -10.73 -21.20 2.54
C PHE A 528 -10.83 -21.50 4.05
N ASP A 529 -9.75 -21.27 4.78
CA ASP A 529 -9.74 -21.36 6.26
C ASP A 529 -9.61 -19.99 6.95
N PHE A 530 -9.08 -18.99 6.22
CA PHE A 530 -8.86 -17.61 6.64
C PHE A 530 -8.78 -16.73 5.38
N LEU A 531 -8.79 -15.42 5.54
CA LEU A 531 -8.60 -14.47 4.45
C LEU A 531 -7.21 -13.85 4.55
N ALA A 532 -6.34 -14.12 3.57
CA ALA A 532 -5.04 -13.48 3.48
C ALA A 532 -5.06 -12.36 2.44
N LEU A 533 -4.64 -11.16 2.84
CA LEU A 533 -4.54 -10.00 1.96
C LEU A 533 -3.12 -9.43 1.94
N SER A 534 -2.71 -8.96 0.77
CA SER A 534 -1.50 -8.17 0.59
C SER A 534 -1.89 -6.76 0.20
N HIS A 535 -1.49 -5.78 0.97
CA HIS A 535 -1.87 -4.38 0.75
C HIS A 535 -0.61 -3.52 0.72
N TYR A 536 -0.50 -2.59 -0.21
CA TYR A 536 0.68 -1.74 -0.34
C TYR A 536 0.33 -0.26 -0.37
N THR A 537 -0.73 0.11 -1.10
CA THR A 537 -1.07 1.51 -1.37
C THR A 537 -2.57 1.73 -1.53
N THR A 538 -2.95 3.01 -1.64
CA THR A 538 -4.27 3.45 -2.12
C THR A 538 -4.12 4.16 -3.47
N ILE A 539 -5.10 3.97 -4.36
CA ILE A 539 -5.22 4.65 -5.65
C ILE A 539 -6.50 5.47 -5.67
N LEU A 540 -6.47 6.66 -6.30
CA LEU A 540 -7.68 7.45 -6.52
C LEU A 540 -8.30 7.13 -7.88
N VAL A 541 -9.63 7.16 -7.96
CA VAL A 541 -10.36 6.96 -9.21
C VAL A 541 -11.41 8.04 -9.46
N ASP A 542 -11.46 8.51 -10.71
CA ASP A 542 -12.44 9.48 -11.21
C ASP A 542 -13.16 8.85 -12.43
N TRP A 543 -14.46 9.14 -12.59
CA TRP A 543 -15.23 8.66 -13.74
C TRP A 543 -15.03 9.52 -15.00
N GLU A 544 -14.65 10.80 -14.89
CA GLU A 544 -14.46 11.68 -16.04
C GLU A 544 -13.15 11.35 -16.78
N LYS A 545 -13.18 11.42 -18.11
CA LYS A 545 -12.01 11.22 -18.97
C LYS A 545 -11.17 12.49 -19.07
N GLU A 546 -10.30 12.73 -18.10
CA GLU A 546 -9.44 13.92 -18.04
C GLU A 546 -8.13 13.77 -18.83
N ASP A 547 -7.44 12.63 -18.70
CA ASP A 547 -6.21 12.31 -19.45
C ASP A 547 -6.40 11.01 -20.24
N PRO A 548 -6.64 11.08 -21.57
CA PRO A 548 -6.86 9.91 -22.41
C PRO A 548 -5.73 8.87 -22.37
N LEU A 549 -4.50 9.25 -22.02
CA LEU A 549 -3.37 8.33 -21.93
C LEU A 549 -3.37 7.50 -20.63
N LYS A 550 -4.03 8.00 -19.59
CA LYS A 550 -4.13 7.35 -18.27
C LYS A 550 -5.53 6.83 -17.97
N TYR A 551 -6.45 6.98 -18.91
CA TYR A 551 -7.82 6.52 -18.79
C TYR A 551 -7.92 5.06 -19.20
N SER A 552 -8.45 4.22 -18.31
CA SER A 552 -8.78 2.83 -18.65
C SER A 552 -10.09 2.82 -19.41
N ASP A 553 -10.01 2.72 -20.75
CA ASP A 553 -11.20 2.57 -21.59
C ASP A 553 -11.95 1.27 -21.31
N TYR A 554 -11.36 0.29 -20.60
CA TYR A 554 -11.97 -1.00 -20.26
C TYR A 554 -12.87 -0.94 -19.01
N LEU A 555 -12.44 -0.22 -17.99
CA LEU A 555 -13.21 -0.03 -16.76
C LEU A 555 -13.91 1.33 -16.70
N GLU A 556 -13.72 2.17 -17.72
CA GLU A 556 -14.21 3.55 -17.78
C GLU A 556 -13.86 4.32 -16.50
N VAL A 557 -12.55 4.43 -16.27
CA VAL A 557 -12.01 5.03 -15.05
C VAL A 557 -10.70 5.74 -15.33
N GLN A 558 -10.55 6.92 -14.74
CA GLN A 558 -9.34 7.70 -14.68
C GLN A 558 -8.60 7.37 -13.38
N GLU A 559 -7.47 6.68 -13.48
CA GLU A 559 -6.62 6.44 -12.32
C GLU A 559 -5.82 7.71 -11.99
N MET A 560 -5.76 8.03 -10.70
CA MET A 560 -5.14 9.22 -10.14
C MET A 560 -4.42 8.90 -8.83
N THR A 561 -3.63 9.85 -8.35
CA THR A 561 -3.05 9.81 -7.00
C THR A 561 -3.11 11.20 -6.39
N ASP A 562 -3.28 11.27 -5.08
CA ASP A 562 -3.19 12.55 -4.37
C ASP A 562 -1.71 12.95 -4.27
N ILE A 563 -1.34 13.97 -5.04
CA ILE A 563 0.01 14.52 -5.10
C ILE A 563 0.47 15.23 -3.81
N THR A 564 -0.36 15.21 -2.76
CA THR A 564 -0.02 15.64 -1.39
C THR A 564 0.41 14.49 -0.48
N TRP A 565 0.13 13.23 -0.86
CA TRP A 565 0.61 12.07 -0.13
C TRP A 565 2.13 11.95 -0.23
N LEU A 566 2.73 11.41 0.84
CA LEU A 566 4.12 10.98 0.81
C LEU A 566 4.23 9.80 -0.15
N SER A 567 5.26 9.76 -0.99
CA SER A 567 5.46 8.70 -1.97
C SER A 567 6.88 8.13 -1.92
N SER A 568 7.02 6.85 -2.24
CA SER A 568 8.31 6.19 -2.38
C SER A 568 9.07 6.63 -3.65
N PRO A 569 10.36 6.28 -3.80
CA PRO A 569 11.11 6.50 -5.03
C PRO A 569 10.48 5.85 -6.27
N SER A 570 9.82 4.70 -6.10
CA SER A 570 9.00 4.05 -7.14
C SER A 570 7.62 4.69 -7.37
N GLN A 571 7.34 5.83 -6.73
CA GLN A 571 6.07 6.57 -6.80
C GLN A 571 4.87 5.82 -6.21
N VAL A 572 5.08 4.96 -5.22
CA VAL A 572 4.00 4.31 -4.46
C VAL A 572 3.54 5.24 -3.35
N ALA A 573 2.23 5.45 -3.21
CA ALA A 573 1.68 6.36 -2.21
C ALA A 573 1.63 5.71 -0.81
N VAL A 574 1.99 6.46 0.22
CA VAL A 574 1.92 6.04 1.62
C VAL A 574 0.60 6.53 2.20
N VAL A 575 -0.38 5.62 2.30
CA VAL A 575 -1.76 5.93 2.70
C VAL A 575 -2.22 4.94 3.78
N PRO A 576 -1.79 5.11 5.05
CA PRO A 576 -2.00 4.12 6.10
C PRO A 576 -3.46 3.75 6.33
N TRP A 577 -4.36 4.74 6.35
CA TRP A 577 -5.79 4.51 6.58
C TRP A 577 -6.45 3.68 5.46
N GLY A 578 -5.81 3.57 4.29
CA GLY A 578 -6.27 2.71 3.19
C GLY A 578 -6.30 1.23 3.58
N LEU A 579 -5.35 0.78 4.42
CA LEU A 579 -5.35 -0.58 4.96
C LEU A 579 -6.59 -0.82 5.84
N ARG A 580 -6.90 0.11 6.75
CA ARG A 580 -8.10 0.03 7.58
C ARG A 580 -9.37 0.03 6.74
N LYS A 581 -9.43 0.83 5.67
CA LYS A 581 -10.58 0.86 4.75
C LYS A 581 -10.79 -0.47 4.02
N VAL A 582 -9.73 -1.08 3.48
CA VAL A 582 -9.86 -2.35 2.77
C VAL A 582 -10.25 -3.49 3.72
N LEU A 583 -9.71 -3.51 4.95
CA LEU A 583 -10.13 -4.49 5.99
C LEU A 583 -11.64 -4.38 6.29
N ASN A 584 -12.14 -3.16 6.48
CA ASN A 584 -13.57 -2.93 6.70
C ASN A 584 -14.43 -3.31 5.50
N TRP A 585 -13.97 -3.02 4.27
CA TRP A 585 -14.67 -3.42 3.05
C TRP A 585 -14.76 -4.95 2.95
N LEU A 586 -13.67 -5.67 3.23
CA LEU A 586 -13.64 -7.13 3.25
C LEU A 586 -14.60 -7.72 4.30
N LYS A 587 -14.60 -7.18 5.53
CA LYS A 587 -15.54 -7.60 6.59
C LYS A 587 -16.99 -7.35 6.18
N SER A 588 -17.27 -6.18 5.61
CA SER A 588 -18.62 -5.84 5.14
C SER A 588 -19.10 -6.75 4.01
N LYS A 589 -18.18 -7.26 3.17
CA LYS A 589 -18.51 -8.05 1.98
C LYS A 589 -18.60 -9.55 2.27
N TYR A 590 -17.66 -10.07 3.06
CA TYR A 590 -17.52 -11.51 3.30
C TYR A 590 -17.83 -11.93 4.73
N GLY A 591 -18.24 -10.99 5.58
CA GLY A 591 -18.56 -11.25 6.98
C GLY A 591 -17.32 -11.27 7.88
N ASP A 592 -17.52 -11.73 9.10
CA ASP A 592 -16.45 -11.83 10.09
C ASP A 592 -15.61 -13.09 9.85
N LEU A 593 -14.39 -12.90 9.37
CA LEU A 593 -13.46 -13.95 9.01
C LEU A 593 -12.10 -13.65 9.65
N PRO A 594 -11.33 -14.68 10.06
CA PRO A 594 -9.93 -14.50 10.45
C PRO A 594 -9.12 -13.90 9.29
N MET A 595 -8.54 -12.71 9.50
CA MET A 595 -7.79 -11.98 8.47
C MET A 595 -6.30 -11.91 8.78
N TYR A 596 -5.47 -12.16 7.76
CA TYR A 596 -4.02 -12.01 7.82
C TYR A 596 -3.55 -10.98 6.80
N ILE A 597 -2.76 -10.00 7.24
CA ILE A 597 -2.03 -9.12 6.33
C ILE A 597 -0.75 -9.86 5.96
N ILE A 598 -0.75 -10.55 4.82
CA ILE A 598 0.29 -11.51 4.43
C ILE A 598 1.48 -10.88 3.69
N ALA A 599 1.32 -9.63 3.25
CA ALA A 599 2.41 -8.74 2.83
C ALA A 599 1.98 -7.26 2.91
N ASN A 600 2.81 -6.43 3.54
CA ASN A 600 2.66 -4.97 3.55
C ASN A 600 4.05 -4.30 3.69
N GLY A 601 4.37 -3.37 2.80
CA GLY A 601 5.70 -2.77 2.76
C GLY A 601 5.91 -1.72 1.67
N VAL A 602 7.06 -1.06 1.70
CA VAL A 602 7.39 0.04 0.80
C VAL A 602 8.88 0.00 0.39
N ASP A 603 9.16 0.40 -0.84
CA ASP A 603 10.54 0.62 -1.29
C ASP A 603 11.11 1.91 -0.69
N ASP A 604 12.41 1.90 -0.43
CA ASP A 604 13.11 3.07 0.09
C ASP A 604 14.31 3.45 -0.80
N ASP A 605 14.79 4.70 -0.65
CA ASP A 605 15.96 5.17 -1.39
C ASP A 605 17.22 4.50 -0.82
N PRO A 606 17.98 3.72 -1.61
CA PRO A 606 19.19 3.08 -1.13
C PRO A 606 20.28 4.07 -0.69
N ARG A 607 20.16 5.35 -1.04
CA ARG A 607 21.07 6.43 -0.65
C ARG A 607 20.77 7.03 0.73
N GLU A 608 19.56 6.81 1.24
CA GLU A 608 19.17 7.23 2.58
C GLU A 608 19.66 6.20 3.59
N GLU A 609 20.62 6.57 4.44
CA GLU A 609 21.20 5.63 5.41
C GLU A 609 20.22 5.19 6.50
N GLN A 610 19.13 5.94 6.71
CA GLN A 610 18.23 5.80 7.86
C GLN A 610 16.83 5.26 7.55
N ASP A 611 16.54 4.85 6.31
CA ASP A 611 15.26 4.27 5.87
C ASP A 611 13.98 4.82 6.55
N LYS A 612 13.94 6.16 6.67
CA LYS A 612 12.92 6.92 7.40
C LYS A 612 11.53 6.69 6.84
N LEU A 613 11.42 6.53 5.52
CA LEU A 613 10.15 6.28 4.86
C LEU A 613 9.58 4.94 5.31
N ARG A 614 10.39 3.86 5.33
CA ARG A 614 9.94 2.54 5.78
C ARG A 614 9.54 2.55 7.25
N MET A 615 10.30 3.21 8.13
CA MET A 615 9.92 3.33 9.55
C MET A 615 8.57 4.06 9.71
N TYR A 616 8.39 5.20 9.04
CA TYR A 616 7.12 5.92 9.05
C TYR A 616 5.98 5.06 8.47
N TYR A 617 6.22 4.34 7.38
CA TYR A 617 5.25 3.43 6.78
C TYR A 617 4.80 2.36 7.77
N LEU A 618 5.73 1.60 8.35
CA LEU A 618 5.44 0.53 9.31
C LEU A 618 4.72 1.04 10.54
N GLN A 619 5.21 2.13 11.13
CA GLN A 619 4.59 2.75 12.32
C GLN A 619 3.11 3.04 12.08
N ASN A 620 2.76 3.64 10.94
CA ASN A 620 1.38 4.08 10.69
C ASN A 620 0.50 2.96 10.14
N TYR A 621 0.99 2.09 9.24
CA TYR A 621 0.19 0.99 8.69
C TYR A 621 -0.15 -0.05 9.77
N VAL A 622 0.80 -0.40 10.64
CA VAL A 622 0.52 -1.30 11.77
C VAL A 622 -0.45 -0.63 12.77
N ASN A 623 -0.36 0.68 12.98
CA ASN A 623 -1.30 1.40 13.84
C ASN A 623 -2.74 1.43 13.27
N GLU A 624 -2.89 1.60 11.96
CA GLU A 624 -4.20 1.52 11.31
C GLU A 624 -4.77 0.09 11.32
N ALA A 625 -3.92 -0.93 11.24
CA ALA A 625 -4.32 -2.32 11.48
C ALA A 625 -4.79 -2.54 12.93
N LEU A 626 -4.13 -1.91 13.90
CA LEU A 626 -4.56 -1.94 15.31
C LEU A 626 -5.92 -1.25 15.50
N LYS A 627 -6.15 -0.12 14.82
CA LYS A 627 -7.47 0.54 14.81
C LYS A 627 -8.55 -0.36 14.22
N ALA A 628 -8.27 -1.06 13.13
CA ALA A 628 -9.19 -2.05 12.57
C ALA A 628 -9.55 -3.13 13.59
N TYR A 629 -8.57 -3.65 14.35
CA TYR A 629 -8.80 -4.62 15.41
C TYR A 629 -9.64 -4.05 16.56
N ILE A 630 -9.20 -2.94 17.17
CA ILE A 630 -9.81 -2.39 18.40
C ILE A 630 -11.12 -1.63 18.13
N LEU A 631 -11.14 -0.76 17.12
CA LEU A 631 -12.25 0.18 16.88
C LEU A 631 -13.32 -0.41 15.95
N ASP A 632 -12.91 -1.25 15.00
CA ASP A 632 -13.83 -1.80 13.98
C ASP A 632 -14.18 -3.27 14.21
N GLY A 633 -13.54 -3.93 15.18
CA GLY A 633 -13.78 -5.33 15.52
C GLY A 633 -13.41 -6.29 14.40
N ILE A 634 -12.34 -6.00 13.65
CA ILE A 634 -11.78 -6.92 12.64
C ILE A 634 -11.02 -8.04 13.37
N ASP A 635 -11.33 -9.30 13.06
CA ASP A 635 -10.59 -10.47 13.56
C ASP A 635 -9.23 -10.58 12.86
N LEU A 636 -8.30 -9.71 13.25
CA LEU A 636 -6.97 -9.63 12.66
C LEU A 636 -6.00 -10.56 13.40
N CYS A 637 -5.48 -11.54 12.68
CA CYS A 637 -4.69 -12.63 13.26
C CYS A 637 -3.18 -12.50 13.02
N GLY A 638 -2.73 -11.64 12.10
CA GLY A 638 -1.30 -11.45 11.85
C GLY A 638 -0.94 -10.37 10.85
N TYR A 639 0.32 -9.96 10.91
CA TYR A 639 0.93 -8.94 10.08
C TYR A 639 2.30 -9.37 9.59
N PHE A 640 2.50 -9.35 8.27
CA PHE A 640 3.72 -9.78 7.60
C PHE A 640 4.32 -8.61 6.81
N ALA A 641 5.47 -8.13 7.27
CA ALA A 641 6.16 -7.02 6.65
C ALA A 641 6.92 -7.45 5.38
N TYR A 642 6.79 -6.67 4.32
CA TYR A 642 7.47 -6.87 3.04
C TYR A 642 8.67 -5.88 2.90
N SER A 643 9.93 -6.32 2.79
CA SER A 643 10.43 -7.70 2.67
C SER A 643 11.61 -7.99 3.60
N PHE A 644 12.03 -9.25 3.69
CA PHE A 644 13.13 -9.69 4.55
C PHE A 644 14.46 -9.04 4.16
N ASN A 645 14.87 -9.07 2.88
CA ASN A 645 16.18 -8.59 2.47
C ASN A 645 16.23 -8.04 1.03
N ASP A 646 17.20 -7.16 0.79
CA ASP A 646 17.39 -6.51 -0.53
C ASP A 646 17.98 -7.44 -1.61
N ARG A 647 18.50 -8.62 -1.25
CA ARG A 647 19.06 -9.56 -2.22
C ARG A 647 17.95 -10.23 -3.02
N SER A 648 16.88 -10.66 -2.35
CA SER A 648 15.71 -11.27 -3.00
C SER A 648 14.71 -10.23 -3.50
N ALA A 649 14.53 -9.13 -2.78
CA ALA A 649 13.61 -8.05 -3.13
C ALA A 649 14.30 -6.67 -2.98
N PRO A 650 15.02 -6.21 -4.02
CA PRO A 650 15.81 -4.98 -3.96
C PRO A 650 15.00 -3.76 -3.52
N LYS A 651 15.54 -2.99 -2.58
CA LYS A 651 14.97 -1.76 -1.98
C LYS A 651 13.84 -1.95 -0.98
N PHE A 652 13.29 -3.16 -0.83
CA PHE A 652 12.20 -3.44 0.11
C PHE A 652 12.67 -4.06 1.43
N GLY A 653 13.90 -4.59 1.47
CA GLY A 653 14.39 -5.43 2.56
C GLY A 653 14.64 -4.70 3.87
N PHE A 654 14.42 -5.38 5.00
CA PHE A 654 14.93 -4.96 6.32
C PHE A 654 16.45 -5.11 6.45
N PHE A 655 17.04 -6.05 5.71
CA PHE A 655 18.48 -6.24 5.63
C PHE A 655 19.01 -5.71 4.30
N ARG A 656 19.98 -4.81 4.38
CA ARG A 656 20.79 -4.39 3.22
C ARG A 656 21.73 -5.54 2.87
N TYR A 657 21.84 -5.86 1.58
CA TYR A 657 22.83 -6.81 1.09
C TYR A 657 23.94 -6.08 0.35
N ALA A 658 25.13 -5.99 0.96
CA ALA A 658 26.29 -5.34 0.39
C ALA A 658 27.54 -6.21 0.63
N ALA A 659 28.40 -6.34 -0.40
CA ALA A 659 29.65 -7.11 -0.32
C ALA A 659 29.51 -8.53 0.28
N ASN A 660 28.43 -9.23 -0.05
CA ASN A 660 28.08 -10.57 0.48
C ASN A 660 27.80 -10.63 2.00
N GLN A 661 27.42 -9.51 2.60
CA GLN A 661 27.00 -9.43 4.00
C GLN A 661 25.59 -8.84 4.10
N PHE A 662 24.85 -9.28 5.11
CA PHE A 662 23.56 -8.72 5.48
C PHE A 662 23.76 -7.76 6.64
N GLU A 663 23.33 -6.52 6.47
CA GLU A 663 23.37 -5.49 7.52
C GLU A 663 21.94 -5.07 7.89
N PRO A 664 21.58 -5.06 9.18
CA PRO A 664 20.25 -4.62 9.60
C PRO A 664 20.08 -3.12 9.36
N LYS A 665 18.94 -2.72 8.81
CA LYS A 665 18.54 -1.31 8.70
C LYS A 665 17.80 -0.84 9.97
N PRO A 666 17.70 0.48 10.22
CA PRO A 666 16.93 1.00 11.36
C PRO A 666 15.47 0.53 11.42
N SER A 667 14.82 0.36 10.27
CA SER A 667 13.48 -0.25 10.21
C SER A 667 13.39 -1.65 10.84
N MET A 668 14.47 -2.45 10.81
CA MET A 668 14.50 -3.77 11.43
C MET A 668 14.32 -3.66 12.94
N GLN A 669 15.11 -2.78 13.56
CA GLN A 669 15.03 -2.51 15.00
C GLN A 669 13.69 -1.88 15.38
N HIS A 670 13.17 -0.99 14.53
CA HIS A 670 11.86 -0.38 14.73
C HIS A 670 10.73 -1.42 14.69
N TYR A 671 10.73 -2.32 13.69
CA TYR A 671 9.72 -3.38 13.60
C TYR A 671 9.83 -4.36 14.76
N ARG A 672 11.04 -4.77 15.13
CA ARG A 672 11.29 -5.57 16.35
C ARG A 672 10.70 -4.91 17.59
N THR A 673 10.85 -3.59 17.75
CA THR A 673 10.28 -2.87 18.91
C THR A 673 8.75 -2.97 18.94
N ILE A 674 8.08 -2.90 17.78
CA ILE A 674 6.63 -3.08 17.68
C ILE A 674 6.24 -4.52 18.07
N ILE A 675 7.00 -5.53 17.62
CA ILE A 675 6.79 -6.94 17.96
C ILE A 675 6.97 -7.18 19.46
N ASP A 676 8.08 -6.69 20.04
CA ASP A 676 8.42 -6.83 21.45
C ASP A 676 7.36 -6.20 22.36
N ASN A 677 6.74 -5.12 21.91
CA ASN A 677 5.64 -4.44 22.60
C ASN A 677 4.26 -5.01 22.27
N ASN A 678 4.17 -5.94 21.33
CA ASN A 678 2.93 -6.45 20.74
C ASN A 678 1.96 -5.32 20.30
N GLY A 679 2.47 -4.25 19.71
CA GLY A 679 1.71 -3.07 19.32
C GLY A 679 2.34 -1.75 19.81
N PHE A 680 1.50 -0.82 20.28
CA PHE A 680 1.90 0.55 20.63
C PHE A 680 1.50 0.87 22.06
N LEU A 681 2.45 0.78 22.98
CA LEU A 681 2.20 1.00 24.40
C LEU A 681 2.07 2.49 24.73
N GLY A 682 1.00 2.82 25.44
CA GLY A 682 0.79 4.07 26.17
C GLY A 682 1.16 3.99 27.66
N PRO A 683 1.18 5.14 28.37
CA PRO A 683 1.48 5.21 29.81
C PRO A 683 0.56 4.31 30.67
N GLU A 684 -0.70 4.15 30.25
CA GLU A 684 -1.71 3.34 30.96
C GLU A 684 -1.68 1.85 30.62
N THR A 685 -0.97 1.45 29.54
CA THR A 685 -0.85 0.04 29.11
C THR A 685 0.42 -0.66 29.62
N LEU A 686 1.28 0.06 30.36
CA LEU A 686 2.42 -0.51 31.08
C LEU A 686 1.93 -1.50 32.15
N GLY A 687 2.01 -2.80 31.86
CA GLY A 687 1.74 -3.86 32.84
C GLY A 687 0.75 -4.94 32.42
N ARG A 688 0.14 -4.88 31.23
CA ARG A 688 -0.60 -6.03 30.67
C ARG A 688 0.37 -6.94 29.92
N SER A 689 1.14 -7.73 30.65
CA SER A 689 1.83 -8.88 30.05
C SER A 689 0.79 -9.89 29.60
N CYS A 690 0.91 -10.40 28.38
CA CYS A 690 0.19 -11.59 27.97
C CYS A 690 0.39 -12.69 29.04
N PRO A 691 -0.67 -13.18 29.70
CA PRO A 691 -0.52 -14.26 30.66
C PRO A 691 0.06 -15.48 29.93
N GLU A 692 1.06 -16.12 30.53
CA GLU A 692 1.52 -17.43 30.04
C GLU A 692 0.30 -18.38 30.00
N GLU A 693 0.04 -18.91 28.80
CA GLU A 693 -0.99 -19.91 28.48
C GLU A 693 -2.46 -19.52 28.70
N TYR A 694 -3.04 -18.79 27.74
CA TYR A 694 -4.36 -19.22 27.27
C TYR A 694 -4.14 -20.54 26.51
N THR A 695 -4.25 -21.66 27.23
CA THR A 695 -4.39 -22.96 26.58
C THR A 695 -5.64 -22.87 25.70
N MET A 696 -5.46 -22.85 24.37
CA MET A 696 -6.54 -23.07 23.43
C MET A 696 -7.16 -24.43 23.76
N CYS A 697 -8.25 -24.41 24.53
CA CYS A 697 -9.06 -25.58 24.78
C CYS A 697 -9.77 -25.91 23.47
N THR A 698 -9.21 -26.85 22.72
CA THR A 698 -9.77 -27.41 21.48
C THR A 698 -11.14 -28.07 21.71
N GLU A 699 -11.53 -28.31 22.97
CA GLU A 699 -12.85 -28.78 23.35
C GLU A 699 -13.89 -27.65 23.51
N CYS A 700 -13.49 -26.40 23.74
CA CYS A 700 -14.43 -25.27 23.89
C CYS A 700 -15.07 -24.83 22.57
N THR A 701 -14.32 -24.84 21.45
CA THR A 701 -14.90 -24.60 20.11
C THR A 701 -15.79 -25.75 19.64
N PHE A 702 -15.53 -26.97 20.11
CA PHE A 702 -16.41 -28.13 19.87
C PHE A 702 -17.69 -28.06 20.70
N LEU A 703 -17.60 -27.59 21.96
CA LEU A 703 -18.77 -27.33 22.83
C LEU A 703 -19.64 -26.17 22.32
N LEU A 704 -19.05 -25.07 21.82
CA LEU A 704 -19.82 -23.96 21.23
C LEU A 704 -20.56 -24.38 19.94
N LYS A 705 -19.93 -25.19 19.08
CA LYS A 705 -20.61 -25.76 17.89
C LYS A 705 -21.63 -26.85 18.25
N ALA A 706 -21.38 -27.65 19.28
CA ALA A 706 -22.33 -28.67 19.75
C ALA A 706 -23.55 -28.02 20.42
N VAL A 707 -23.39 -26.94 21.19
CA VAL A 707 -24.50 -26.20 21.80
C VAL A 707 -25.34 -25.49 20.74
N PHE A 708 -24.75 -24.97 19.66
CA PHE A 708 -25.50 -24.41 18.53
C PHE A 708 -26.29 -25.47 17.76
N LEU A 709 -25.75 -26.67 17.57
CA LEU A 709 -26.45 -27.78 16.89
C LEU A 709 -27.52 -28.44 17.78
N LEU A 710 -27.33 -28.46 19.11
CA LEU A 710 -28.33 -28.95 20.08
C LEU A 710 -29.50 -27.97 20.27
N ASN A 711 -29.30 -26.67 20.02
CA ASN A 711 -30.36 -25.68 20.12
C ASN A 711 -31.34 -25.68 18.94
N ALA A 712 -30.93 -26.14 17.75
CA ALA A 712 -31.84 -26.25 16.60
C ALA A 712 -32.80 -27.45 16.70
N ALA A 713 -32.38 -28.54 17.36
CA ALA A 713 -33.18 -29.76 17.50
C ALA A 713 -34.16 -29.74 18.68
N ASN A 714 -33.93 -28.90 19.70
CA ASN A 714 -34.71 -28.90 20.94
C ASN A 714 -35.79 -27.82 21.04
N ILE A 715 -35.84 -26.83 20.13
CA ILE A 715 -36.88 -25.78 20.18
C ILE A 715 -38.28 -26.38 19.90
N ASN A 716 -38.39 -27.37 19.01
CA ASN A 716 -39.67 -28.04 18.74
C ASN A 716 -40.10 -28.98 19.87
N LEU A 717 -39.15 -29.58 20.60
CA LEU A 717 -39.44 -30.45 21.75
C LEU A 717 -39.78 -29.62 23.00
N CYS A 718 -39.11 -28.49 23.22
CA CYS A 718 -39.42 -27.55 24.31
C CYS A 718 -40.79 -26.89 24.13
N ILE A 719 -41.22 -26.56 22.91
CA ILE A 719 -42.57 -26.00 22.68
C ILE A 719 -43.65 -27.06 22.95
N LEU A 720 -43.42 -28.33 22.58
CA LEU A 720 -44.32 -29.44 22.90
C LEU A 720 -44.36 -29.76 24.41
N LEU A 721 -43.22 -29.70 25.11
CA LEU A 721 -43.13 -29.89 26.56
C LEU A 721 -43.71 -28.72 27.36
N ILE A 722 -43.59 -27.48 26.90
CA ILE A 722 -44.22 -26.30 27.53
C ILE A 722 -45.75 -26.33 27.38
N VAL A 723 -46.26 -26.89 26.28
CA VAL A 723 -47.71 -27.13 26.11
C VAL A 723 -48.19 -28.32 26.96
N TYR A 724 -47.36 -29.36 27.16
CA TYR A 724 -47.72 -30.54 27.95
C TYR A 724 -47.56 -30.36 29.48
N LEU A 725 -46.61 -29.53 29.93
CA LEU A 725 -46.28 -29.31 31.34
C LEU A 725 -47.00 -28.10 31.96
N LYS A 726 -47.88 -27.43 31.23
CA LYS A 726 -48.75 -26.37 31.78
C LYS A 726 -49.80 -26.88 32.79
N ASN A 727 -49.82 -28.19 33.08
CA ASN A 727 -50.82 -28.82 33.93
C ASN A 727 -50.31 -29.39 35.27
N TYR A 728 -49.02 -29.46 35.56
CA TYR A 728 -48.55 -29.89 36.89
C TYR A 728 -47.26 -29.15 37.25
N GLY A 729 -47.32 -28.34 38.31
CA GLY A 729 -46.17 -27.64 38.85
C GLY A 729 -45.30 -28.60 39.64
N ASP A 730 -44.08 -28.84 39.16
CA ASP A 730 -42.88 -29.17 39.95
C ASP A 730 -41.66 -29.28 39.03
N PHE A 731 -41.04 -28.14 38.71
CA PHE A 731 -39.90 -28.05 37.78
C PHE A 731 -38.53 -28.30 38.46
N TYR A 732 -38.47 -28.23 39.79
CA TYR A 732 -37.19 -28.13 40.51
C TYR A 732 -36.55 -29.46 40.92
N PHE A 733 -37.29 -30.57 40.94
CA PHE A 733 -36.79 -31.85 41.45
C PHE A 733 -36.12 -32.71 40.37
N VAL A 734 -36.64 -32.69 39.14
CA VAL A 734 -36.19 -33.59 38.05
C VAL A 734 -34.85 -33.16 37.44
N LEU A 735 -34.57 -31.86 37.35
CA LEU A 735 -33.32 -31.36 36.77
C LEU A 735 -32.07 -31.76 37.60
N ARG A 736 -32.27 -31.94 38.92
CA ARG A 736 -31.20 -32.28 39.87
C ARG A 736 -30.79 -33.75 39.82
N GLU A 737 -31.68 -34.65 39.42
CA GLU A 737 -31.38 -36.09 39.27
C GLU A 737 -30.72 -36.40 37.92
N VAL A 738 -31.12 -35.72 36.83
CA VAL A 738 -30.56 -35.95 35.48
C VAL A 738 -29.09 -35.51 35.36
N LEU A 739 -28.71 -34.42 36.03
CA LEU A 739 -27.33 -33.93 36.04
C LEU A 739 -26.38 -34.80 36.89
N ARG A 740 -26.92 -35.62 37.79
CA ARG A 740 -26.12 -36.48 38.69
C ARG A 740 -25.67 -37.80 38.06
N HIS A 741 -26.20 -38.16 36.89
CA HIS A 741 -25.90 -39.44 36.22
C HIS A 741 -25.05 -39.30 34.94
N SER A 742 -24.70 -38.07 34.55
CA SER A 742 -24.18 -37.81 33.19
C SER A 742 -22.71 -37.37 33.12
N ILE A 743 -22.03 -37.07 34.24
CA ILE A 743 -20.70 -36.43 34.21
C ILE A 743 -19.80 -36.95 35.36
N ASN A 744 -18.54 -37.28 35.01
CA ASN A 744 -17.50 -37.82 35.90
C ASN A 744 -17.09 -36.80 37.00
N PRO A 745 -16.83 -37.18 38.26
CA PRO A 745 -16.63 -36.22 39.37
C PRO A 745 -15.35 -35.37 39.33
N SER A 746 -14.44 -35.58 38.36
CA SER A 746 -13.14 -34.88 38.30
C SER A 746 -13.16 -33.52 37.61
N SER A 747 -14.26 -33.12 36.97
CA SER A 747 -14.39 -31.85 36.22
C SER A 747 -15.12 -30.73 36.98
N TRP A 748 -15.52 -30.97 38.24
CA TRP A 748 -16.28 -30.00 39.04
C TRP A 748 -15.48 -28.80 39.55
N GLY A 749 -14.14 -28.87 39.54
CA GLY A 749 -13.27 -27.83 40.13
C GLY A 749 -12.93 -26.64 39.23
N PHE A 750 -13.07 -26.76 37.90
CA PHE A 750 -12.50 -25.80 36.95
C PHE A 750 -13.50 -24.96 36.16
N CYS A 751 -14.79 -25.32 36.13
CA CYS A 751 -15.80 -24.61 35.32
C CYS A 751 -16.71 -23.66 36.12
N LEU A 752 -16.58 -23.61 37.45
CA LEU A 752 -17.48 -22.81 38.28
C LEU A 752 -17.32 -21.28 38.17
N PRO A 753 -16.14 -20.70 37.89
CA PRO A 753 -16.02 -19.24 37.76
C PRO A 753 -16.66 -18.69 36.48
N VAL A 754 -16.59 -19.44 35.37
CA VAL A 754 -17.04 -18.98 34.04
C VAL A 754 -18.57 -19.00 33.91
N LEU A 755 -19.25 -19.94 34.57
CA LEU A 755 -20.71 -20.06 34.53
C LEU A 755 -21.45 -19.07 35.45
N VAL A 756 -20.75 -18.44 36.42
CA VAL A 756 -21.36 -17.48 37.34
C VAL A 756 -21.32 -16.04 36.78
N GLU A 757 -20.39 -15.73 35.88
CA GLU A 757 -20.33 -14.41 35.22
C GLU A 757 -21.26 -14.28 34.00
N GLU A 758 -21.62 -15.37 33.31
CA GLU A 758 -22.57 -15.31 32.19
C GLU A 758 -24.05 -15.46 32.61
N CYS A 759 -24.33 -15.75 33.89
CA CYS A 759 -25.69 -15.88 34.43
C CYS A 759 -26.09 -14.80 35.45
N ALA A 760 -25.24 -13.78 35.67
CA ALA A 760 -25.56 -12.56 36.41
C ALA A 760 -25.74 -11.39 35.43
#